data_AF-A0AAD7VT33-F1
#
_entry.id   AF-A0AAD7VT33-F1
#
_cell.length_a   1.000
_cell.length_b   1.000
_cell.length_c   1.000
_cell.angle_alpha   90.00
_cell.angle_beta   90.00
_cell.angle_gamma   90.00
#
_symmetry.space_group_name_H-M   'P 1'
#
loop_
_entity.id
_entity.type
_entity.pdbx_description
1 polymer ?
#
loop_
_entity_poly.entity_id
_entity_poly.type
_entity_poly.pdbx_seq_one_letter_code
_entity_poly.pdbx_strand_id
1 'polypeptide(L)'
;MASKLSHQRTPISEVTVLRARDSNITGKDTSSAIAAATASIFQDAQLSLTSHRKLCIKLWTVQQQAADRGYEDEFNRKFASLLNRVMPIKKSEPAAEKIVKFCSQFVEYINLQAGKVHNNDSDVEMMDIDDEEDTESTVCSRFVEYLLQHLLRGVDARSKVVRYRVCQLLASVVQTVGEIDDDLFQDLRSAFVRRVHDKESSVRVQAVMGLCRLQGTDDEDEPEPVSELLLNTLQHDSKAEVRRPVLLNLDKSNITIPYVLERARDVDTSTRRCVYTRILPAIGDFRLLSIGMREKILSWGLNDHDASVRNAAIKAFATGWLENTGNDVLELLERLDVLNSKVAAQAMKELFGYRPDLVKNLTFPDTLWDNLTAETVFLASSFADYCRESGMENLLEDKMPEVTKLGFYIEQYSEFLNVEDTEVNTVEHEFILEQLISIASNMDFSDEIGRRKIFSVIRNILAKETLSEVITDSAVTVLRKVSIRERDFCQIISETISDLHDQIGSDDDNPNGGDDSFHSALSAVESPASVASKSTSRGSDTGSRRSLSLNDERAVREILINLKCLHIAQCMLENLEGALKNNLILMSMLEDLIIPSIRSHEAPVRERGLRCLGLCCLLDKNLSLENIVLFMHCFNKGHDAVQVEALQIICDILISHGRAILDIENGIDSEIIRKMFLKGLRCESFDVQVAAAQSLSKMLMAEVIMDDEEVTQAVGGFVSENKARLKWD
;
A
#
# COMPACT_ATOMS: atom_id res chain seq x y z
N MET A 1 51.07 -28.35 54.46
CA MET A 1 52.32 -27.92 53.80
C MET A 1 51.96 -27.19 52.52
N ALA A 2 52.23 -25.89 52.50
CA ALA A 2 51.91 -24.97 51.42
C ALA A 2 52.98 -25.02 50.32
N SER A 3 52.58 -24.87 49.06
CA SER A 3 53.46 -24.45 47.96
C SER A 3 52.63 -23.57 47.03
N LYS A 4 52.64 -22.26 47.33
CA LYS A 4 52.15 -21.19 46.48
C LYS A 4 53.22 -20.90 45.42
N LEU A 5 52.88 -21.01 44.15
CA LEU A 5 53.55 -20.29 43.06
C LEU A 5 52.55 -19.25 42.54
N SER A 6 52.57 -18.09 43.20
CA SER A 6 51.90 -16.89 42.73
C SER A 6 52.72 -16.26 41.61
N HIS A 7 52.23 -16.29 40.38
CA HIS A 7 52.56 -15.24 39.42
C HIS A 7 51.89 -13.95 39.90
N GLN A 8 52.70 -13.08 40.49
CA GLN A 8 52.30 -11.74 40.89
C GLN A 8 51.83 -10.96 39.65
N ARG A 9 50.51 -10.77 39.52
CA ARG A 9 49.97 -9.59 38.86
C ARG A 9 50.33 -8.40 39.73
N THR A 10 51.19 -7.53 39.25
CA THR A 10 51.41 -6.21 39.85
C THR A 10 50.08 -5.44 39.82
N PRO A 11 49.60 -4.91 40.96
CA PRO A 11 48.42 -4.06 40.99
C PRO A 11 48.74 -2.75 40.26
N ILE A 12 47.83 -2.32 39.39
CA ILE A 12 47.90 -1.03 38.69
C ILE A 12 47.64 0.08 39.72
N SER A 13 48.67 0.49 40.44
CA SER A 13 48.71 1.75 41.18
C SER A 13 49.48 2.78 40.34
N GLU A 14 48.80 3.86 39.97
CA GLU A 14 49.40 5.15 39.57
C GLU A 14 50.60 5.10 38.60
N VAL A 15 50.40 4.56 37.41
CA VAL A 15 51.28 4.89 36.28
C VAL A 15 50.78 6.19 35.67
N THR A 16 51.13 7.31 36.31
CA THR A 16 51.22 8.62 35.66
C THR A 16 52.37 8.48 34.66
N VAL A 17 52.03 8.26 33.39
CA VAL A 17 52.88 7.55 32.41
C VAL A 17 54.30 8.13 32.30
N LEU A 18 54.54 9.42 32.50
CA LEU A 18 55.88 9.96 32.71
C LEU A 18 55.82 11.13 33.71
N ARG A 19 56.51 11.06 34.86
CA ARG A 19 56.61 12.20 35.81
C ARG A 19 57.33 13.38 35.13
N ALA A 20 56.84 14.60 35.35
CA ALA A 20 57.32 15.84 34.74
C ALA A 20 58.73 16.30 35.18
N ARG A 21 59.58 15.44 35.76
CA ARG A 21 60.89 15.84 36.33
C ARG A 21 62.06 14.88 36.09
N ASP A 22 61.95 13.90 35.20
CA ASP A 22 63.07 13.00 34.90
C ASP A 22 63.79 13.43 33.62
N SER A 23 64.75 14.35 33.76
CA SER A 23 65.60 14.88 32.69
C SER A 23 66.69 13.90 32.20
N ASN A 24 66.59 12.61 32.50
CA ASN A 24 67.60 11.58 32.19
C ASN A 24 67.05 10.31 31.52
N ILE A 25 65.88 10.36 30.89
CA ILE A 25 65.32 9.21 30.15
C ILE A 25 65.91 9.20 28.74
N THR A 26 66.60 8.11 28.36
CA THR A 26 67.13 7.95 27.00
C THR A 26 65.98 7.81 26.00
N GLY A 27 66.16 8.28 24.76
CA GLY A 27 65.07 8.32 23.78
C GLY A 27 64.44 6.95 23.44
N LYS A 28 65.12 5.83 23.72
CA LYS A 28 64.57 4.47 23.56
C LYS A 28 63.64 4.05 24.70
N ASP A 29 63.85 4.56 25.91
CA ASP A 29 63.06 4.18 27.09
C ASP A 29 61.68 4.86 27.09
N THR A 30 61.61 6.13 26.66
CA THR A 30 60.35 6.88 26.53
C THR A 30 59.42 6.27 25.49
N SER A 31 59.96 5.94 24.31
CA SER A 31 59.25 5.23 23.23
C SER A 31 58.62 3.92 23.70
N SER A 32 59.41 3.11 24.41
CA SER A 32 58.97 1.81 24.94
C SER A 32 57.88 1.97 26.01
N ALA A 33 57.99 2.99 26.87
CA ALA A 33 56.99 3.30 27.88
C ALA A 33 55.65 3.73 27.28
N ILE A 34 55.65 4.61 26.28
CA ILE A 34 54.44 5.01 25.52
C ILE A 34 53.82 3.76 24.88
N ALA A 35 54.63 2.93 24.23
CA ALA A 35 54.15 1.72 23.57
C ALA A 35 53.53 0.70 24.55
N ALA A 36 54.11 0.54 25.74
CA ALA A 36 53.60 -0.33 26.79
C ALA A 36 52.29 0.20 27.39
N ALA A 37 52.19 1.50 27.63
CA ALA A 37 50.98 2.15 28.13
C ALA A 37 49.80 1.99 27.16
N THR A 38 50.01 2.29 25.87
CA THR A 38 48.99 2.10 24.82
C THR A 38 48.53 0.64 24.74
N ALA A 39 49.46 -0.32 24.79
CA ALA A 39 49.12 -1.74 24.76
C ALA A 39 48.30 -2.18 25.99
N SER A 40 48.64 -1.69 27.19
CA SER A 40 47.89 -1.98 28.41
C SER A 40 46.46 -1.45 28.34
N ILE A 41 46.26 -0.25 27.79
CA ILE A 41 44.92 0.34 27.63
C ILE A 41 44.08 -0.48 26.66
N PHE A 42 44.63 -0.91 25.52
CA PHE A 42 43.94 -1.82 24.60
C PHE A 42 43.62 -3.16 25.25
N GLN A 43 44.53 -3.69 26.06
CA GLN A 43 44.31 -4.94 26.77
C GLN A 43 43.11 -4.85 27.73
N ASP A 44 42.96 -3.72 28.43
CA ASP A 44 41.82 -3.46 29.32
C ASP A 44 40.53 -3.17 28.53
N ALA A 45 40.63 -2.44 27.41
CA ALA A 45 39.48 -2.05 26.58
C ALA A 45 38.73 -3.24 25.97
N GLN A 46 39.42 -4.35 25.67
CA GLN A 46 38.78 -5.55 25.13
C GLN A 46 37.93 -6.30 26.18
N LEU A 47 38.12 -6.01 27.48
CA LEU A 47 37.44 -6.74 28.56
C LEU A 47 36.01 -6.23 28.76
N SER A 48 35.81 -4.91 28.86
CA SER A 48 34.51 -4.32 29.20
C SER A 48 34.26 -2.97 28.50
N LEU A 49 33.02 -2.77 28.03
CA LEU A 49 32.55 -1.49 27.47
C LEU A 49 32.44 -0.40 28.55
N THR A 50 32.11 -0.76 29.80
CA THR A 50 31.87 0.21 30.89
C THR A 50 33.12 1.04 31.22
N SER A 51 34.31 0.48 31.00
CA SER A 51 35.58 1.17 31.25
C SER A 51 36.01 2.09 30.11
N HIS A 52 35.36 2.05 28.94
CA HIS A 52 35.84 2.75 27.73
C HIS A 52 36.02 4.25 27.95
N ARG A 53 35.05 4.94 28.53
CA ARG A 53 35.15 6.39 28.81
C ARG A 53 36.41 6.75 29.62
N LYS A 54 36.71 5.97 30.67
CA LYS A 54 37.92 6.18 31.50
C LYS A 54 39.19 5.85 30.74
N LEU A 55 39.16 4.82 29.89
CA LEU A 55 40.29 4.41 29.07
C LEU A 55 40.58 5.42 27.95
N CYS A 56 39.57 6.06 27.35
CA CYS A 56 39.76 7.13 26.37
C CYS A 56 40.50 8.32 27.00
N ILE A 57 40.10 8.76 28.21
CA ILE A 57 40.78 9.84 28.94
C ILE A 57 42.26 9.49 29.15
N LYS A 58 42.54 8.26 29.63
CA LYS A 58 43.92 7.79 29.83
C LYS A 58 44.71 7.75 28.52
N LEU A 59 44.11 7.27 27.45
CA LEU A 59 44.78 7.16 26.15
C LEU A 59 45.09 8.54 25.56
N TRP A 60 44.19 9.50 25.76
CA TRP A 60 44.41 10.89 25.37
C TRP A 60 45.56 11.50 26.15
N THR A 61 45.66 11.27 27.46
CA THR A 61 46.83 11.71 28.24
C THR A 61 48.14 11.12 27.70
N VAL A 62 48.14 9.85 27.27
CA VAL A 62 49.32 9.22 26.66
C VAL A 62 49.66 9.87 25.32
N GLN A 63 48.65 10.18 24.49
CA GLN A 63 48.84 10.87 23.21
C GLN A 63 49.44 12.27 23.40
N GLN A 64 48.92 13.07 24.33
CA GLN A 64 49.43 14.41 24.62
C GLN A 64 50.88 14.36 25.12
N GLN A 65 51.19 13.46 26.06
CA GLN A 65 52.56 13.28 26.54
C GLN A 65 53.52 12.81 25.45
N ALA A 66 53.03 12.03 24.47
CA ALA A 66 53.82 11.64 23.32
C ALA A 66 54.10 12.84 22.41
N ALA A 67 53.08 13.65 22.11
CA ALA A 67 53.21 14.85 21.29
C ALA A 67 54.15 15.89 21.92
N ASP A 68 53.99 16.21 23.20
CA ASP A 68 54.84 17.15 23.97
C ASP A 68 56.33 16.78 23.94
N ARG A 69 56.63 15.49 23.73
CA ARG A 69 57.99 14.93 23.72
C ARG A 69 58.50 14.57 22.33
N GLY A 70 57.76 14.90 21.26
CA GLY A 70 58.14 14.61 19.88
C GLY A 70 58.00 13.14 19.46
N TYR A 71 57.15 12.37 20.14
CA TYR A 71 56.90 10.94 19.90
C TYR A 71 55.50 10.64 19.33
N GLU A 72 54.86 11.63 18.69
CA GLU A 72 53.53 11.50 18.06
C GLU A 72 53.47 10.32 17.08
N ASP A 73 54.43 10.22 16.15
CA ASP A 73 54.51 9.14 15.15
C ASP A 73 54.66 7.74 15.75
N GLU A 74 55.30 7.63 16.91
CA GLU A 74 55.48 6.34 17.58
C GLU A 74 54.20 5.89 18.28
N PHE A 75 53.47 6.83 18.89
CA PHE A 75 52.12 6.57 19.39
C PHE A 75 51.19 6.12 18.26
N ASN A 76 51.18 6.86 17.14
CA ASN A 76 50.37 6.60 15.96
C ASN A 76 50.65 5.19 15.39
N ARG A 77 51.92 4.86 15.15
CA ARG A 77 52.34 3.53 14.68
C ARG A 77 51.99 2.43 15.66
N LYS A 78 52.10 2.68 16.97
CA LYS A 78 51.74 1.68 17.98
C LYS A 78 50.23 1.43 18.01
N PHE A 79 49.43 2.48 17.98
CA PHE A 79 47.97 2.39 17.93
C PHE A 79 47.54 1.56 16.70
N ALA A 80 48.04 1.92 15.51
CA ALA A 80 47.78 1.19 14.28
C ALA A 80 48.24 -0.29 14.36
N SER A 81 49.40 -0.56 14.95
CA SER A 81 49.90 -1.94 15.14
C SER A 81 48.98 -2.80 16.01
N LEU A 82 48.42 -2.23 17.08
CA LEU A 82 47.46 -2.92 17.94
C LEU A 82 46.13 -3.15 17.22
N LEU A 83 45.67 -2.14 16.47
CA LEU A 83 44.46 -2.21 15.68
C LEU A 83 44.53 -3.29 14.58
N ASN A 84 45.69 -3.44 13.91
CA ASN A 84 45.92 -4.48 12.91
C ASN A 84 45.72 -5.90 13.45
N ARG A 85 45.90 -6.14 14.76
CA ARG A 85 45.63 -7.44 15.39
C ARG A 85 44.14 -7.78 15.44
N VAL A 86 43.28 -6.76 15.41
CA VAL A 86 41.82 -6.88 15.47
C VAL A 86 41.20 -7.01 14.08
N MET A 87 41.81 -6.40 13.06
CA MET A 87 41.32 -6.42 11.67
C MET A 87 40.99 -7.83 11.10
N PRO A 88 41.81 -8.89 11.33
CA PRO A 88 41.48 -10.23 10.82
C PRO A 88 40.49 -11.01 11.69
N ILE A 89 39.98 -10.43 12.78
CA ILE A 89 39.11 -11.11 13.74
C ILE A 89 37.63 -10.97 13.35
N LYS A 90 36.93 -12.10 13.29
CA LYS A 90 35.52 -12.19 12.86
C LYS A 90 34.58 -11.39 13.75
N LYS A 91 33.42 -11.00 13.20
CA LYS A 91 32.32 -10.30 13.90
C LYS A 91 31.83 -11.03 15.17
N SER A 92 31.92 -12.36 15.20
CA SER A 92 31.47 -13.19 16.32
C SER A 92 32.30 -13.03 17.60
N GLU A 93 33.50 -12.47 17.52
CA GLU A 93 34.39 -12.30 18.67
C GLU A 93 34.10 -10.98 19.39
N PRO A 94 33.53 -11.00 20.61
CA PRO A 94 33.13 -9.78 21.31
C PRO A 94 34.30 -8.87 21.68
N ALA A 95 35.49 -9.44 21.94
CA ALA A 95 36.68 -8.64 22.27
C ALA A 95 37.05 -7.69 21.12
N ALA A 96 36.99 -8.17 19.87
CA ALA A 96 37.26 -7.36 18.70
C ALA A 96 36.22 -6.25 18.51
N GLU A 97 34.94 -6.55 18.73
CA GLU A 97 33.86 -5.55 18.66
C GLU A 97 34.03 -4.42 19.68
N LYS A 98 34.45 -4.78 20.90
CA LYS A 98 34.76 -3.79 21.94
C LYS A 98 35.93 -2.91 21.55
N ILE A 99 36.98 -3.45 20.94
CA ILE A 99 38.12 -2.62 20.49
C ILE A 99 37.71 -1.66 19.37
N VAL A 100 36.95 -2.11 18.37
CA VAL A 100 36.46 -1.21 17.31
C VAL A 100 35.63 -0.06 17.89
N LYS A 101 34.71 -0.36 18.82
CA LYS A 101 33.94 0.66 19.54
C LYS A 101 34.81 1.59 20.38
N PHE A 102 35.80 1.04 21.08
CA PHE A 102 36.76 1.83 21.86
C PHE A 102 37.53 2.82 20.98
N CYS A 103 38.03 2.37 19.82
CA CYS A 103 38.74 3.23 18.89
C CYS A 103 37.85 4.36 18.33
N SER A 104 36.61 4.04 17.94
CA SER A 104 35.63 5.06 17.50
C SER A 104 35.30 6.06 18.63
N GLN A 105 35.06 5.58 19.86
CA GLN A 105 34.83 6.44 21.02
C GLN A 105 36.05 7.27 21.41
N PHE A 106 37.26 6.78 21.15
CA PHE A 106 38.47 7.55 21.38
C PHE A 106 38.57 8.71 20.39
N VAL A 107 38.29 8.49 19.11
CA VAL A 107 38.23 9.56 18.10
C VAL A 107 37.16 10.59 18.45
N GLU A 108 35.96 10.16 18.82
CA GLU A 108 34.89 11.05 19.29
C GLU A 108 35.36 11.90 20.49
N TYR A 109 36.01 11.26 21.46
CA TYR A 109 36.50 11.94 22.67
C TYR A 109 37.54 13.02 22.35
N ILE A 110 38.53 12.73 21.50
CA ILE A 110 39.60 13.70 21.17
C ILE A 110 39.08 14.86 20.33
N ASN A 111 38.13 14.62 19.40
CA ASN A 111 37.50 15.68 18.62
C ASN A 111 36.70 16.63 19.52
N LEU A 112 35.98 16.08 20.50
CA LEU A 112 35.27 16.87 21.52
C LEU A 112 36.20 17.68 22.43
N GLN A 113 37.43 17.21 22.68
CA GLN A 113 38.40 18.00 23.44
C GLN A 113 39.01 19.12 22.60
N ALA A 114 39.34 18.84 21.33
CA ALA A 114 39.88 19.84 20.42
C ALA A 114 38.92 21.04 20.22
N GLY A 115 37.63 20.77 19.99
CA GLY A 115 36.63 21.84 19.82
C GLY A 115 36.40 22.71 21.07
N LYS A 116 36.67 22.20 22.28
CA LYS A 116 36.58 22.98 23.53
C LYS A 116 37.74 23.96 23.73
N VAL A 117 38.90 23.65 23.16
CA VAL A 117 40.07 24.54 23.22
C VAL A 117 39.82 25.73 22.29
N HIS A 118 39.29 25.49 21.09
CA HIS A 118 38.97 26.52 20.11
C HIS A 118 37.88 27.52 20.58
N ASN A 119 36.81 27.05 21.21
CA ASN A 119 35.72 27.92 21.70
C ASN A 119 36.08 28.79 22.93
N ASN A 120 37.18 28.52 23.64
CA ASN A 120 37.60 29.36 24.76
C ASN A 120 38.51 30.51 24.33
N ASP A 121 39.15 30.42 23.15
CA ASP A 121 40.02 31.46 22.60
C ASP A 121 39.25 32.47 21.71
N SER A 122 38.01 32.15 21.30
CA SER A 122 37.17 32.99 20.44
C SER A 122 36.45 34.17 21.12
N ASP A 123 36.66 34.39 22.43
CA ASP A 123 36.12 35.55 23.16
C ASP A 123 37.05 36.79 23.13
N VAL A 124 38.17 36.73 22.41
CA VAL A 124 39.13 37.85 22.28
C VAL A 124 39.08 38.43 20.86
N GLU A 125 38.30 39.50 20.74
CA GLU A 125 38.37 40.62 19.78
C GLU A 125 38.34 40.33 18.27
N MET A 126 37.22 40.75 17.66
CA MET A 126 37.10 41.06 16.23
C MET A 126 38.18 42.08 15.79
N MET A 127 39.18 41.63 15.04
CA MET A 127 39.90 42.45 14.07
C MET A 127 39.91 41.73 12.72
N ASP A 128 39.36 42.41 11.70
CA ASP A 128 39.45 42.05 10.30
C ASP A 128 40.93 41.85 9.90
N ILE A 129 41.29 40.62 9.55
CA ILE A 129 42.52 40.30 8.81
C ILE A 129 42.13 39.31 7.71
N ASP A 130 42.12 39.79 6.47
CA ASP A 130 42.15 39.01 5.23
C ASP A 130 43.53 38.33 5.08
N ASP A 131 43.81 37.32 5.91
CA ASP A 131 44.92 36.40 5.67
C ASP A 131 44.41 34.97 5.82
N GLU A 132 44.60 34.16 4.76
CA GLU A 132 44.60 32.70 4.78
C GLU A 132 45.69 32.21 5.75
N GLU A 133 45.50 32.40 7.06
CA GLU A 133 46.34 31.77 8.07
C GLU A 133 45.94 30.30 8.17
N ASP A 134 46.76 29.43 7.55
CA ASP A 134 46.86 28.00 7.79
C ASP A 134 46.53 27.69 9.26
N THR A 135 45.32 27.19 9.53
CA THR A 135 44.96 26.69 10.86
C THR A 135 45.97 25.61 11.23
N GLU A 136 46.87 25.88 12.19
CA GLU A 136 47.89 24.92 12.60
C GLU A 136 47.25 23.56 12.89
N SER A 137 47.63 22.53 12.12
CA SER A 137 47.09 21.18 12.31
C SER A 137 47.26 20.74 13.76
N THR A 138 46.16 20.41 14.43
CA THR A 138 46.21 19.94 15.82
C THR A 138 46.72 18.50 15.87
N VAL A 139 47.28 18.08 17.01
CA VAL A 139 47.64 16.67 17.28
C VAL A 139 46.43 15.73 17.06
N CYS A 140 45.20 16.24 17.25
CA CYS A 140 43.98 15.46 17.04
C CYS A 140 43.69 15.27 15.55
N SER A 141 43.70 16.35 14.74
CA SER A 141 43.43 16.25 13.29
C SER A 141 44.48 15.40 12.59
N ARG A 142 45.77 15.58 12.89
CA ARG A 142 46.85 14.73 12.36
C ARG A 142 46.70 13.26 12.72
N PHE A 143 46.27 12.95 13.94
CA PHE A 143 46.03 11.56 14.34
C PHE A 143 44.84 10.93 13.60
N VAL A 144 43.75 11.68 13.44
CA VAL A 144 42.56 11.21 12.72
C VAL A 144 42.89 10.96 11.25
N GLU A 145 43.59 11.90 10.60
CA GLU A 145 44.08 11.76 9.23
C GLU A 145 44.98 10.52 9.09
N TYR A 146 45.98 10.36 9.97
CA TYR A 146 46.85 9.18 10.01
C TYR A 146 46.04 7.88 10.14
N LEU A 147 45.03 7.86 11.01
CA LEU A 147 44.21 6.68 11.25
C LEU A 147 43.37 6.33 10.01
N LEU A 148 42.74 7.32 9.38
CA LEU A 148 41.93 7.14 8.18
C LEU A 148 42.80 6.63 7.01
N GLN A 149 43.93 7.28 6.74
CA GLN A 149 44.91 6.85 5.73
C GLN A 149 45.42 5.42 6.01
N HIS A 150 45.71 5.09 7.27
CA HIS A 150 46.14 3.74 7.64
C HIS A 150 45.05 2.69 7.37
N LEU A 151 43.78 3.01 7.64
CA LEU A 151 42.65 2.12 7.41
C LEU A 151 42.34 1.94 5.92
N LEU A 152 42.43 3.00 5.11
CA LEU A 152 42.19 2.97 3.66
C LEU A 152 43.03 1.90 2.94
N ARG A 153 44.26 1.65 3.41
CA ARG A 153 45.14 0.58 2.90
C ARG A 153 44.54 -0.84 2.99
N GLY A 154 43.58 -1.05 3.89
CA GLY A 154 42.93 -2.34 4.13
C GLY A 154 41.58 -2.52 3.44
N VAL A 155 41.07 -1.51 2.74
CA VAL A 155 39.72 -1.53 2.12
C VAL A 155 39.60 -2.62 1.05
N ASP A 156 40.66 -2.85 0.27
CA ASP A 156 40.70 -3.87 -0.79
C ASP A 156 41.43 -5.16 -0.36
N ALA A 157 41.55 -5.40 0.95
CA ALA A 157 42.20 -6.61 1.44
C ALA A 157 41.54 -7.89 0.90
N ARG A 158 42.36 -8.91 0.59
CA ARG A 158 41.86 -10.21 0.12
C ARG A 158 40.91 -10.86 1.13
N SER A 159 41.16 -10.66 2.43
CA SER A 159 40.32 -11.17 3.51
C SER A 159 39.05 -10.35 3.66
N LYS A 160 37.89 -10.99 3.50
CA LYS A 160 36.59 -10.35 3.74
C LYS A 160 36.41 -9.82 5.16
N VAL A 161 37.04 -10.47 6.14
CA VAL A 161 36.97 -10.05 7.55
C VAL A 161 37.69 -8.73 7.74
N VAL A 162 38.85 -8.57 7.10
CA VAL A 162 39.61 -7.31 7.13
C VAL A 162 38.82 -6.20 6.46
N ARG A 163 38.29 -6.43 5.24
CA ARG A 163 37.44 -5.44 4.55
C ARG A 163 36.26 -4.99 5.41
N TYR A 164 35.57 -5.95 6.04
CA TYR A 164 34.46 -5.65 6.97
C TYR A 164 34.91 -4.78 8.14
N ARG A 165 35.98 -5.15 8.86
CA ARG A 165 36.47 -4.42 10.03
C ARG A 165 36.97 -3.03 9.69
N VAL A 166 37.68 -2.91 8.56
CA VAL A 166 38.15 -1.63 8.04
C VAL A 166 36.97 -0.73 7.71
N CYS A 167 36.01 -1.19 6.91
CA CYS A 167 34.84 -0.39 6.54
C CYS A 167 33.99 -0.04 7.77
N GLN A 168 33.85 -0.97 8.74
CA GLN A 168 33.14 -0.73 9.99
C GLN A 168 33.75 0.42 10.77
N LEU A 169 35.08 0.40 10.95
CA LEU A 169 35.76 1.44 11.72
C LEU A 169 35.79 2.76 10.94
N LEU A 170 36.03 2.74 9.63
CA LEU A 170 35.95 3.93 8.78
C LEU A 170 34.58 4.60 8.91
N ALA A 171 33.48 3.85 8.71
CA ALA A 171 32.12 4.38 8.82
C ALA A 171 31.82 4.94 10.23
N SER A 172 32.33 4.28 11.27
CA SER A 172 32.15 4.74 12.66
C SER A 172 32.97 5.99 12.99
N VAL A 173 34.16 6.12 12.40
CA VAL A 173 35.02 7.29 12.58
C VAL A 173 34.44 8.48 11.82
N VAL A 174 34.11 8.32 10.54
CA VAL A 174 33.54 9.38 9.67
C VAL A 174 32.30 10.03 10.30
N GLN A 175 31.50 9.29 11.06
CA GLN A 175 30.36 9.85 11.79
C GLN A 175 30.72 10.94 12.82
N THR A 176 31.98 10.99 13.26
CA THR A 176 32.46 11.82 14.38
C THR A 176 33.58 12.79 14.00
N VAL A 177 34.07 12.72 12.76
CA VAL A 177 35.11 13.63 12.29
C VAL A 177 34.46 14.95 11.83
N GLY A 178 35.12 16.07 12.14
CA GLY A 178 34.76 17.39 11.62
C GLY A 178 35.33 17.57 10.21
N GLU A 179 35.98 18.70 9.98
CA GLU A 179 36.65 18.98 8.71
C GLU A 179 37.80 17.99 8.47
N ILE A 180 37.86 17.48 7.24
CA ILE A 180 38.96 16.68 6.71
C ILE A 180 39.42 17.30 5.40
N ASP A 181 40.67 17.04 5.07
CA ASP A 181 41.26 17.42 3.79
C ASP A 181 40.47 16.81 2.61
N ASP A 182 40.36 17.57 1.51
CA ASP A 182 39.56 17.21 0.34
C ASP A 182 40.06 15.93 -0.34
N ASP A 183 41.38 15.73 -0.43
CA ASP A 183 41.94 14.50 -1.02
C ASP A 183 41.56 13.28 -0.16
N LEU A 184 41.62 13.42 1.17
CA LEU A 184 41.21 12.36 2.09
C LEU A 184 39.70 12.09 2.02
N PHE A 185 38.88 13.13 1.89
CA PHE A 185 37.45 13.00 1.68
C PHE A 185 37.16 12.18 0.41
N GLN A 186 37.83 12.53 -0.69
CA GLN A 186 37.66 11.85 -1.97
C GLN A 186 38.14 10.39 -1.94
N ASP A 187 39.23 10.11 -1.24
CA ASP A 187 39.71 8.75 -1.00
C ASP A 187 38.70 7.92 -0.19
N LEU A 188 38.08 8.50 0.84
CA LEU A 188 37.05 7.85 1.66
C LEU A 188 35.78 7.57 0.85
N ARG A 189 35.31 8.57 0.11
CA ARG A 189 34.17 8.44 -0.79
C ARG A 189 34.42 7.32 -1.81
N SER A 190 35.53 7.39 -2.54
CA SER A 190 35.96 6.39 -3.52
C SER A 190 36.11 4.98 -2.92
N ALA A 191 36.57 4.88 -1.67
CA ALA A 191 36.63 3.62 -0.95
C ALA A 191 35.23 3.05 -0.69
N PHE A 192 34.28 3.84 -0.18
CA PHE A 192 32.94 3.35 0.11
C PHE A 192 32.13 3.03 -1.15
N VAL A 193 32.19 3.87 -2.19
CA VAL A 193 31.54 3.62 -3.49
C VAL A 193 31.93 2.24 -4.03
N ARG A 194 33.24 1.93 -4.05
CA ARG A 194 33.72 0.60 -4.47
C ARG A 194 33.22 -0.53 -3.58
N ARG A 195 33.08 -0.30 -2.27
CA ARG A 195 32.64 -1.31 -1.29
C ARG A 195 31.13 -1.50 -1.23
N VAL A 196 30.31 -0.58 -1.73
CA VAL A 196 28.88 -0.81 -1.95
C VAL A 196 28.65 -1.97 -2.91
N HIS A 197 29.59 -2.27 -3.80
CA HIS A 197 29.51 -3.43 -4.69
C HIS A 197 30.32 -4.65 -4.20
N ASP A 198 30.67 -4.73 -2.90
CA ASP A 198 31.39 -5.88 -2.35
C ASP A 198 30.55 -7.18 -2.46
N LYS A 199 31.24 -8.30 -2.70
CA LYS A 199 30.62 -9.62 -2.77
C LYS A 199 29.91 -9.99 -1.47
N GLU A 200 30.44 -9.54 -0.32
CA GLU A 200 29.90 -9.86 0.99
C GLU A 200 28.97 -8.74 1.48
N SER A 201 27.70 -9.08 1.74
CA SER A 201 26.68 -8.13 2.20
C SER A 201 27.09 -7.40 3.47
N SER A 202 27.72 -8.08 4.42
CA SER A 202 28.21 -7.47 5.66
C SER A 202 29.19 -6.31 5.44
N VAL A 203 29.98 -6.33 4.36
CA VAL A 203 30.87 -5.23 3.97
C VAL A 203 30.04 -4.10 3.35
N ARG A 204 29.12 -4.44 2.42
CA ARG A 204 28.20 -3.47 1.80
C ARG A 204 27.39 -2.68 2.82
N VAL A 205 26.92 -3.32 3.90
CA VAL A 205 26.24 -2.66 5.02
C VAL A 205 27.10 -1.53 5.60
N GLN A 206 28.39 -1.78 5.84
CA GLN A 206 29.28 -0.76 6.41
C GLN A 206 29.59 0.34 5.40
N ALA A 207 29.74 -0.01 4.12
CA ALA A 207 29.96 0.95 3.06
C ALA A 207 28.78 1.92 2.91
N VAL A 208 27.55 1.40 2.90
CA VAL A 208 26.32 2.20 2.93
C VAL A 208 26.27 3.10 4.17
N MET A 209 26.59 2.57 5.36
CA MET A 209 26.62 3.38 6.58
C MET A 209 27.60 4.56 6.50
N GLY A 210 28.76 4.34 5.86
CA GLY A 210 29.71 5.41 5.57
C GLY A 210 29.16 6.43 4.58
N LEU A 211 28.65 5.98 3.42
CA LEU A 211 28.11 6.87 2.38
C LEU A 211 26.92 7.67 2.85
N CYS A 212 26.03 7.12 3.68
CA CYS A 212 24.92 7.88 4.24
C CYS A 212 25.38 9.12 5.05
N ARG A 213 26.63 9.17 5.50
CA ARG A 213 27.22 10.34 6.17
C ARG A 213 27.85 11.35 5.22
N LEU A 214 28.13 10.94 3.99
CA LEU A 214 28.73 11.75 2.93
C LEU A 214 27.67 12.25 1.93
N GLN A 215 26.38 12.20 2.29
CA GLN A 215 25.30 12.72 1.44
C GLN A 215 25.32 14.26 1.46
N GLY A 216 25.02 14.88 0.31
CA GLY A 216 24.85 16.34 0.22
C GLY A 216 26.16 17.13 0.14
N THR A 217 27.30 16.44 0.06
CA THR A 217 28.65 17.00 -0.12
C THR A 217 29.22 16.63 -1.49
N ASP A 218 28.35 16.41 -2.47
CA ASP A 218 28.74 16.07 -3.84
C ASP A 218 29.03 17.38 -4.61
N ASP A 219 30.22 17.49 -5.21
CA ASP A 219 30.54 18.58 -6.13
C ASP A 219 29.83 18.40 -7.47
N GLU A 220 29.62 19.49 -8.22
CA GLU A 220 28.96 19.44 -9.54
C GLU A 220 29.69 18.53 -10.55
N ASP A 221 31.00 18.32 -10.36
CA ASP A 221 31.87 17.51 -11.21
C ASP A 221 31.89 16.01 -10.84
N GLU A 222 31.21 15.61 -9.75
CA GLU A 222 31.14 14.20 -9.34
C GLU A 222 30.29 13.37 -10.30
N PRO A 223 30.80 12.23 -10.82
CA PRO A 223 30.12 11.47 -11.87
C PRO A 223 28.82 10.80 -11.42
N GLU A 224 28.64 10.54 -10.12
CA GLU A 224 27.42 9.98 -9.55
C GLU A 224 27.22 10.51 -8.12
N PRO A 225 26.15 11.29 -7.83
CA PRO A 225 25.86 11.76 -6.49
C PRO A 225 25.65 10.61 -5.49
N VAL A 226 26.12 10.76 -4.24
CA VAL A 226 25.93 9.73 -3.19
C VAL A 226 24.47 9.34 -3.03
N SER A 227 23.57 10.33 -3.08
CA SER A 227 22.13 10.11 -2.91
C SER A 227 21.54 9.19 -3.99
N GLU A 228 22.00 9.32 -5.25
CA GLU A 228 21.58 8.49 -6.37
C GLU A 228 22.12 7.06 -6.24
N LEU A 229 23.40 6.91 -5.89
CA LEU A 229 24.01 5.61 -5.64
C LEU A 229 23.30 4.85 -4.50
N LEU A 230 22.96 5.55 -3.42
CA LEU A 230 22.21 4.98 -2.30
C LEU A 230 20.79 4.59 -2.74
N LEU A 231 20.12 5.43 -3.54
CA LEU A 231 18.81 5.11 -4.09
C LEU A 231 18.83 3.84 -4.94
N ASN A 232 19.81 3.72 -5.83
CA ASN A 232 20.05 2.53 -6.64
C ASN A 232 20.27 1.30 -5.73
N THR A 233 21.08 1.43 -4.69
CA THR A 233 21.33 0.38 -3.70
C THR A 233 20.04 -0.04 -2.97
N LEU A 234 19.19 0.91 -2.60
CA LEU A 234 17.89 0.67 -1.96
C LEU A 234 16.94 -0.14 -2.85
N GLN A 235 16.98 0.10 -4.16
CA GLN A 235 16.12 -0.57 -5.12
C GLN A 235 16.63 -1.95 -5.53
N HIS A 236 17.95 -2.09 -5.68
CA HIS A 236 18.54 -3.21 -6.42
C HIS A 236 19.40 -4.18 -5.58
N ASP A 237 19.78 -3.87 -4.34
CA ASP A 237 20.56 -4.83 -3.54
C ASP A 237 19.72 -6.06 -3.15
N SER A 238 20.22 -7.23 -3.54
CA SER A 238 19.61 -8.54 -3.23
C SER A 238 19.37 -8.82 -1.73
N LYS A 239 20.03 -8.13 -0.81
CA LYS A 239 19.99 -8.40 0.64
C LYS A 239 19.30 -7.28 1.40
N ALA A 240 18.20 -7.63 2.09
CA ALA A 240 17.45 -6.70 2.93
C ALA A 240 18.30 -6.05 4.05
N GLU A 241 19.30 -6.77 4.57
CA GLU A 241 20.22 -6.21 5.57
C GLU A 241 21.07 -5.04 5.04
N VAL A 242 21.24 -4.89 3.72
CA VAL A 242 21.91 -3.76 3.08
C VAL A 242 20.90 -2.64 2.76
N ARG A 243 19.74 -3.00 2.19
CA ARG A 243 18.69 -2.04 1.84
C ARG A 243 18.13 -1.29 3.06
N ARG A 244 17.99 -1.98 4.21
CA ARG A 244 17.40 -1.39 5.42
C ARG A 244 18.25 -0.26 6.03
N PRO A 245 19.59 -0.37 6.18
CA PRO A 245 20.44 0.77 6.51
C PRO A 245 20.29 1.96 5.57
N VAL A 246 20.22 1.73 4.25
CA VAL A 246 19.94 2.81 3.29
C VAL A 246 18.59 3.45 3.61
N LEU A 247 17.53 2.66 3.70
CA LEU A 247 16.17 3.14 3.97
C LEU A 247 16.10 4.06 5.19
N LEU A 248 16.80 3.70 6.27
CA LEU A 248 16.77 4.46 7.52
C LEU A 248 17.58 5.77 7.45
N ASN A 249 18.69 5.80 6.70
CA ASN A 249 19.65 6.90 6.73
C ASN A 249 19.69 7.75 5.44
N LEU A 250 19.01 7.34 4.37
CA LEU A 250 18.85 8.16 3.17
C LEU A 250 18.15 9.48 3.54
N ASP A 251 18.63 10.59 2.99
CA ASP A 251 18.01 11.89 3.23
C ASP A 251 16.65 11.97 2.54
N LYS A 252 15.69 12.59 3.23
CA LYS A 252 14.29 12.63 2.80
C LYS A 252 14.08 13.92 2.03
N SER A 253 13.97 13.80 0.72
CA SER A 253 13.69 14.90 -0.21
C SER A 253 12.50 14.53 -1.09
N ASN A 254 11.96 15.49 -1.83
CA ASN A 254 10.88 15.22 -2.77
C ASN A 254 11.24 14.16 -3.82
N ILE A 255 12.54 13.99 -4.11
CA ILE A 255 13.04 12.97 -5.03
C ILE A 255 13.09 11.59 -4.35
N THR A 256 13.58 11.50 -3.12
CA THR A 256 13.81 10.21 -2.44
C THR A 256 12.58 9.64 -1.75
N ILE A 257 11.63 10.49 -1.30
CA ILE A 257 10.42 10.07 -0.56
C ILE A 257 9.63 8.98 -1.31
N PRO A 258 9.32 9.10 -2.63
CA PRO A 258 8.61 8.06 -3.36
C PRO A 258 9.27 6.67 -3.26
N TYR A 259 10.60 6.61 -3.33
CA TYR A 259 11.35 5.36 -3.32
C TYR A 259 11.48 4.73 -1.93
N VAL A 260 11.63 5.54 -0.88
CA VAL A 260 11.62 5.02 0.50
C VAL A 260 10.24 4.51 0.89
N LEU A 261 9.17 5.15 0.41
CA LEU A 261 7.80 4.68 0.63
C LEU A 261 7.48 3.41 -0.15
N GLU A 262 8.00 3.25 -1.37
CA GLU A 262 7.86 2.02 -2.15
C GLU A 262 8.41 0.78 -1.42
N ARG A 263 9.34 0.96 -0.46
CA ARG A 263 9.79 -0.14 0.41
C ARG A 263 8.71 -0.68 1.35
N ALA A 264 7.52 -0.09 1.38
CA ALA A 264 6.34 -0.73 1.96
C ALA A 264 5.89 -1.98 1.17
N ARG A 265 6.44 -2.22 -0.02
CA ARG A 265 6.25 -3.44 -0.84
C ARG A 265 7.52 -4.30 -0.93
N ASP A 266 8.44 -4.12 0.00
CA ASP A 266 9.67 -4.90 0.07
C ASP A 266 9.40 -6.41 0.27
N VAL A 267 10.23 -7.27 -0.32
CA VAL A 267 10.18 -8.72 -0.10
C VAL A 267 10.42 -9.11 1.37
N ASP A 268 11.15 -8.28 2.13
CA ASP A 268 11.47 -8.49 3.54
C ASP A 268 10.48 -7.77 4.46
N THR A 269 9.76 -8.54 5.27
CA THR A 269 8.77 -8.06 6.25
C THR A 269 9.30 -6.98 7.18
N SER A 270 10.53 -7.11 7.66
CA SER A 270 11.10 -6.13 8.59
C SER A 270 11.34 -4.78 7.92
N THR A 271 11.73 -4.78 6.65
CA THR A 271 11.89 -3.55 5.85
C THR A 271 10.55 -2.88 5.59
N ARG A 272 9.50 -3.63 5.21
CA ARG A 272 8.13 -3.10 5.07
C ARG A 272 7.64 -2.45 6.37
N ARG A 273 7.80 -3.15 7.50
CA ARG A 273 7.45 -2.65 8.83
C ARG A 273 8.22 -1.38 9.21
N CYS A 274 9.49 -1.24 8.79
CA CYS A 274 10.28 -0.03 9.04
C CYS A 274 9.68 1.21 8.35
N VAL A 275 9.01 1.06 7.21
CA VAL A 275 8.36 2.21 6.55
C VAL A 275 7.34 2.86 7.48
N TYR A 276 6.44 2.07 8.06
CA TYR A 276 5.42 2.58 8.98
C TYR A 276 5.97 3.02 10.34
N THR A 277 6.94 2.28 10.89
CA THR A 277 7.42 2.53 12.27
C THR A 277 8.57 3.53 12.38
N ARG A 278 9.27 3.83 11.29
CA ARG A 278 10.47 4.68 11.29
C ARG A 278 10.42 5.75 10.20
N ILE A 279 10.04 5.40 8.98
CA ILE A 279 10.12 6.31 7.84
C ILE A 279 9.00 7.35 7.87
N LEU A 280 7.74 6.92 8.05
CA LEU A 280 6.63 7.87 8.18
C LEU A 280 6.86 8.87 9.34
N PRO A 281 7.24 8.44 10.57
CA PRO A 281 7.61 9.38 11.62
C PRO A 281 8.79 10.31 11.27
N ALA A 282 9.77 9.84 10.50
CA ALA A 282 10.93 10.64 10.10
C ALA A 282 10.61 11.66 9.00
N ILE A 283 9.61 11.39 8.16
CA ILE A 283 9.06 12.38 7.22
C ILE A 283 8.29 13.45 8.01
N GLY A 284 7.64 13.06 9.10
CA GLY A 284 6.89 13.95 9.99
C GLY A 284 5.42 13.97 9.62
N ASP A 285 4.90 15.16 9.33
CA ASP A 285 3.48 15.34 9.03
C ASP A 285 3.09 14.66 7.72
N PHE A 286 2.09 13.78 7.76
CA PHE A 286 1.61 13.06 6.57
C PHE A 286 1.04 14.01 5.49
N ARG A 287 0.72 15.26 5.85
CA ARG A 287 0.31 16.30 4.90
C ARG A 287 1.38 16.66 3.88
N LEU A 288 2.65 16.33 4.15
CA LEU A 288 3.76 16.46 3.21
C LEU A 288 3.72 15.44 2.07
N LEU A 289 2.95 14.36 2.22
CA LEU A 289 2.75 13.35 1.19
C LEU A 289 1.64 13.77 0.24
N SER A 290 1.75 13.44 -1.04
CA SER A 290 0.62 13.61 -1.98
C SER A 290 -0.53 12.65 -1.61
N ILE A 291 -1.76 12.98 -2.02
CA ILE A 291 -2.95 12.15 -1.78
C ILE A 291 -2.73 10.73 -2.30
N GLY A 292 -2.20 10.58 -3.51
CA GLY A 292 -1.89 9.28 -4.09
C GLY A 292 -0.82 8.48 -3.32
N MET A 293 0.09 9.14 -2.60
CA MET A 293 1.06 8.47 -1.73
C MET A 293 0.41 8.00 -0.42
N ARG A 294 -0.50 8.81 0.14
CA ARG A 294 -1.29 8.43 1.34
C ARG A 294 -2.15 7.20 1.06
N GLU A 295 -2.89 7.22 -0.04
CA GLU A 295 -3.73 6.11 -0.52
C GLU A 295 -2.92 4.82 -0.68
N LYS A 296 -1.78 4.88 -1.39
CA LYS A 296 -0.92 3.72 -1.60
C LYS A 296 -0.37 3.15 -0.30
N ILE A 297 0.13 3.99 0.60
CA ILE A 297 0.75 3.53 1.85
C ILE A 297 -0.27 2.89 2.78
N LEU A 298 -1.49 3.44 2.87
CA LEU A 298 -2.59 2.82 3.61
C LEU A 298 -3.00 1.51 2.95
N SER A 299 -3.24 1.51 1.64
CA SER A 299 -3.66 0.31 0.89
C SER A 299 -2.66 -0.84 1.06
N TRP A 300 -1.36 -0.57 0.92
CA TRP A 300 -0.31 -1.58 1.09
C TRP A 300 -0.18 -2.07 2.51
N GLY A 301 -0.34 -1.18 3.50
CA GLY A 301 -0.09 -1.49 4.89
C GLY A 301 -1.23 -2.26 5.53
N LEU A 302 -2.47 -1.81 5.31
CA LEU A 302 -3.67 -2.46 5.86
C LEU A 302 -3.94 -3.81 5.21
N ASN A 303 -3.55 -3.98 3.94
CA ASN A 303 -3.68 -5.25 3.19
C ASN A 303 -2.38 -6.07 3.15
N ASP A 304 -1.41 -5.79 4.02
CA ASP A 304 -0.18 -6.60 4.08
C ASP A 304 -0.50 -8.02 4.58
N HIS A 305 0.17 -9.05 4.05
CA HIS A 305 -0.03 -10.43 4.49
C HIS A 305 0.46 -10.67 5.92
N ASP A 306 1.45 -9.91 6.38
CA ASP A 306 2.07 -10.08 7.69
C ASP A 306 1.41 -9.17 8.73
N ALA A 307 0.91 -9.79 9.80
CA ALA A 307 0.21 -9.08 10.87
C ALA A 307 1.08 -8.01 11.55
N SER A 308 2.40 -8.19 11.63
CA SER A 308 3.29 -7.21 12.24
C SER A 308 3.43 -5.93 11.41
N VAL A 309 3.27 -6.02 10.08
CA VAL A 309 3.24 -4.87 9.18
C VAL A 309 1.87 -4.21 9.24
N ARG A 310 0.78 -4.99 9.14
CA ARG A 310 -0.58 -4.45 9.29
C ARG A 310 -0.75 -3.65 10.58
N ASN A 311 -0.36 -4.23 11.71
CA ASN A 311 -0.43 -3.55 13.00
C ASN A 311 0.43 -2.28 13.07
N ALA A 312 1.56 -2.24 12.37
CA ALA A 312 2.38 -1.04 12.28
C ALA A 312 1.72 0.06 11.43
N ALA A 313 1.05 -0.32 10.34
CA ALA A 313 0.29 0.59 9.50
C ALA A 313 -0.93 1.16 10.22
N ILE A 314 -1.72 0.30 10.88
CA ILE A 314 -2.87 0.69 11.72
C ILE A 314 -2.42 1.68 12.78
N LYS A 315 -1.33 1.37 13.51
CA LYS A 315 -0.79 2.29 14.51
C LYS A 315 -0.33 3.62 13.90
N ALA A 316 0.37 3.60 12.77
CA ALA A 316 0.82 4.82 12.10
C ALA A 316 -0.35 5.74 11.73
N PHE A 317 -1.47 5.17 11.26
CA PHE A 317 -2.69 5.89 10.94
C PHE A 317 -3.44 6.36 12.20
N ALA A 318 -3.77 5.43 13.10
CA ALA A 318 -4.64 5.65 14.25
C ALA A 318 -4.01 6.44 15.40
N THR A 319 -2.69 6.58 15.41
CA THR A 319 -1.99 7.48 16.33
C THR A 319 -1.27 8.58 15.56
N GLY A 320 -0.33 8.24 14.67
CA GLY A 320 0.54 9.23 14.05
C GLY A 320 -0.21 10.27 13.23
N TRP A 321 -1.02 9.83 12.27
CA TRP A 321 -1.74 10.76 11.38
C TRP A 321 -2.85 11.50 12.13
N LEU A 322 -3.58 10.79 13.00
CA LEU A 322 -4.62 11.42 13.82
C LEU A 322 -4.05 12.47 14.79
N GLU A 323 -2.84 12.27 15.35
CA GLU A 323 -2.16 13.29 16.15
C GLU A 323 -1.75 14.51 15.32
N ASN A 324 -1.39 14.33 14.03
CA ASN A 324 -1.07 15.44 13.13
C ASN A 324 -2.27 16.34 12.82
N THR A 325 -3.50 15.82 12.91
CA THR A 325 -4.75 16.59 12.81
C THR A 325 -5.29 17.04 14.17
N GLY A 326 -4.49 16.97 15.24
CA GLY A 326 -4.95 17.37 16.58
C GLY A 326 -6.04 16.46 17.16
N ASN A 327 -6.13 15.21 16.68
CA ASN A 327 -7.21 14.26 16.93
C ASN A 327 -8.56 14.62 16.29
N ASP A 328 -8.56 15.47 15.26
CA ASP A 328 -9.73 15.71 14.42
C ASP A 328 -9.84 14.65 13.33
N VAL A 329 -10.90 13.84 13.39
CA VAL A 329 -11.18 12.78 12.42
C VAL A 329 -11.71 13.36 11.11
N LEU A 330 -12.45 14.47 11.14
CA LEU A 330 -12.97 15.09 9.94
C LEU A 330 -11.83 15.70 9.13
N GLU A 331 -10.91 16.43 9.77
CA GLU A 331 -9.71 16.92 9.06
C GLU A 331 -8.92 15.73 8.47
N LEU A 332 -8.80 14.61 9.20
CA LEU A 332 -8.11 13.42 8.69
C LEU A 332 -8.76 12.90 7.40
N LEU A 333 -10.10 12.80 7.36
CA LEU A 333 -10.86 12.35 6.20
C LEU A 333 -10.76 13.33 5.02
N GLU A 334 -10.80 14.64 5.26
CA GLU A 334 -10.58 15.66 4.21
C GLU A 334 -9.20 15.48 3.55
N ARG A 335 -8.20 15.00 4.30
CA ARG A 335 -6.86 14.72 3.77
C ARG A 335 -6.72 13.35 3.09
N LEU A 336 -7.74 12.49 3.15
CA LEU A 336 -7.77 11.18 2.48
C LEU A 336 -8.48 11.21 1.13
N ASP A 337 -9.23 12.26 0.80
CA ASP A 337 -10.04 12.33 -0.42
C ASP A 337 -11.04 11.17 -0.51
N VAL A 338 -11.97 11.14 0.46
CA VAL A 338 -12.92 10.02 0.66
C VAL A 338 -13.79 9.71 -0.56
N LEU A 339 -14.05 10.70 -1.41
CA LEU A 339 -14.79 10.54 -2.67
C LEU A 339 -14.10 9.57 -3.63
N ASN A 340 -12.76 9.57 -3.64
CA ASN A 340 -11.96 8.79 -4.58
C ASN A 340 -11.18 7.63 -3.91
N SER A 341 -11.12 7.62 -2.58
CA SER A 341 -10.36 6.63 -1.83
C SER A 341 -11.03 5.26 -1.83
N LYS A 342 -10.24 4.22 -2.12
CA LYS A 342 -10.69 2.82 -2.05
C LYS A 342 -10.32 2.14 -0.75
N VAL A 343 -9.46 2.77 0.05
CA VAL A 343 -8.98 2.24 1.34
C VAL A 343 -9.62 2.93 2.54
N ALA A 344 -10.25 4.10 2.37
CA ALA A 344 -10.79 4.88 3.49
C ALA A 344 -11.73 4.07 4.41
N ALA A 345 -12.64 3.26 3.85
CA ALA A 345 -13.59 2.47 4.66
C ALA A 345 -12.85 1.44 5.55
N GLN A 346 -11.89 0.72 4.96
CA GLN A 346 -11.04 -0.21 5.71
C GLN A 346 -10.19 0.53 6.77
N ALA A 347 -9.62 1.69 6.42
CA ALA A 347 -8.83 2.48 7.34
C ALA A 347 -9.66 2.97 8.54
N MET A 348 -10.90 3.40 8.32
CA MET A 348 -11.82 3.80 9.38
C MET A 348 -12.23 2.64 10.29
N LYS A 349 -12.52 1.46 9.71
CA LYS A 349 -12.78 0.25 10.49
C LYS A 349 -11.61 -0.10 11.42
N GLU A 350 -10.39 -0.07 10.90
CA GLU A 350 -9.18 -0.33 11.69
C GLU A 350 -8.90 0.77 12.73
N LEU A 351 -9.19 2.04 12.39
CA LEU A 351 -9.09 3.17 13.33
C LEU A 351 -10.02 2.97 14.53
N PHE A 352 -11.29 2.64 14.28
CA PHE A 352 -12.28 2.42 15.34
C PHE A 352 -11.94 1.18 16.19
N GLY A 353 -11.45 0.12 15.56
CA GLY A 353 -10.93 -1.07 16.26
C GLY A 353 -9.74 -0.75 17.17
N TYR A 354 -8.82 0.11 16.70
CA TYR A 354 -7.63 0.50 17.45
C TYR A 354 -7.89 1.58 18.50
N ARG A 355 -8.90 2.44 18.30
CA ARG A 355 -9.31 3.54 19.21
C ARG A 355 -10.77 3.40 19.67
N PRO A 356 -11.10 2.44 20.54
CA PRO A 356 -12.45 2.32 21.10
C PRO A 356 -12.90 3.55 21.91
N ASP A 357 -11.96 4.34 22.41
CA ASP A 357 -12.21 5.62 23.07
C ASP A 357 -12.78 6.67 22.11
N LEU A 358 -12.28 6.69 20.87
CA LEU A 358 -12.79 7.58 19.82
C LEU A 358 -14.24 7.23 19.49
N VAL A 359 -14.55 5.95 19.31
CA VAL A 359 -15.90 5.44 19.00
C VAL A 359 -16.92 5.91 20.04
N LYS A 360 -16.58 5.82 21.33
CA LYS A 360 -17.49 6.22 22.42
C LYS A 360 -17.72 7.73 22.49
N ASN A 361 -16.69 8.51 22.17
CA ASN A 361 -16.71 9.96 22.33
C ASN A 361 -17.18 10.70 21.08
N LEU A 362 -17.29 10.02 19.94
CA LEU A 362 -17.76 10.62 18.70
C LEU A 362 -19.20 11.14 18.86
N THR A 363 -19.47 12.30 18.27
CA THR A 363 -20.78 12.96 18.33
C THR A 363 -21.18 13.47 16.96
N PHE A 364 -22.44 13.26 16.59
CA PHE A 364 -23.04 13.78 15.37
C PHE A 364 -24.12 14.80 15.75
N PRO A 365 -23.76 16.09 15.91
CA PRO A 365 -24.72 17.11 16.31
C PRO A 365 -25.79 17.31 15.24
N ASP A 366 -27.00 17.75 15.61
CA ASP A 366 -28.10 17.98 14.65
C ASP A 366 -27.67 18.89 13.48
N THR A 367 -26.83 19.90 13.76
CA THR A 367 -26.30 20.83 12.74
C THR A 367 -25.45 20.16 11.66
N LEU A 368 -24.87 18.98 11.93
CA LEU A 368 -24.13 18.21 10.94
C LEU A 368 -25.07 17.69 9.85
N TRP A 369 -26.26 17.24 10.24
CA TRP A 369 -27.24 16.65 9.33
C TRP A 369 -27.94 17.70 8.46
N ASP A 370 -28.00 18.95 8.93
CA ASP A 370 -28.55 20.07 8.17
C ASP A 370 -27.63 20.50 7.00
N ASN A 371 -26.34 20.15 7.04
CA ASN A 371 -25.36 20.49 6.01
C ASN A 371 -24.28 19.41 5.89
N LEU A 372 -24.59 18.33 5.17
CA LEU A 372 -23.67 17.22 4.97
C LEU A 372 -22.64 17.55 3.88
N THR A 373 -21.41 17.12 4.12
CA THR A 373 -20.32 17.03 3.15
C THR A 373 -19.99 15.56 2.94
N ALA A 374 -19.18 15.24 1.93
CA ALA A 374 -18.68 13.88 1.72
C ALA A 374 -18.04 13.28 2.99
N GLU A 375 -17.17 14.02 3.67
CA GLU A 375 -16.45 13.54 4.85
C GLU A 375 -17.35 13.33 6.07
N THR A 376 -18.32 14.23 6.30
CA THR A 376 -19.18 14.13 7.49
C THR A 376 -20.13 12.96 7.40
N VAL A 377 -20.73 12.72 6.22
CA VAL A 377 -21.61 11.58 6.00
C VAL A 377 -20.81 10.27 5.91
N PHE A 378 -19.61 10.28 5.32
CA PHE A 378 -18.72 9.12 5.28
C PHE A 378 -18.27 8.69 6.69
N LEU A 379 -18.01 9.65 7.58
CA LEU A 379 -17.71 9.37 8.97
C LEU A 379 -18.91 8.70 9.67
N ALA A 380 -20.12 9.20 9.41
CA ALA A 380 -21.34 8.66 9.99
C ALA A 380 -21.66 7.26 9.46
N SER A 381 -21.54 7.01 8.15
CA SER A 381 -21.73 5.68 7.54
C SER A 381 -20.69 4.68 8.03
N SER A 382 -19.40 5.04 8.03
CA SER A 382 -18.32 4.20 8.55
C SER A 382 -18.53 3.85 10.03
N PHE A 383 -19.04 4.79 10.83
CA PHE A 383 -19.39 4.54 12.22
C PHE A 383 -20.58 3.57 12.34
N ALA A 384 -21.60 3.74 11.50
CA ALA A 384 -22.78 2.88 11.48
C ALA A 384 -22.42 1.43 11.13
N ASP A 385 -21.64 1.24 10.07
CA ASP A 385 -21.10 -0.06 9.65
C ASP A 385 -20.32 -0.72 10.78
N TYR A 386 -19.36 0.01 11.38
CA TYR A 386 -18.55 -0.52 12.46
C TYR A 386 -19.38 -0.92 13.69
N CYS A 387 -20.39 -0.12 14.05
CA CYS A 387 -21.27 -0.43 15.17
C CYS A 387 -22.11 -1.69 14.90
N ARG A 388 -22.65 -1.83 13.67
CA ARG A 388 -23.44 -3.00 13.30
C ARG A 388 -22.58 -4.27 13.27
N GLU A 389 -21.41 -4.23 12.64
CA GLU A 389 -20.47 -5.35 12.59
C GLU A 389 -19.94 -5.77 13.98
N SER A 390 -19.72 -4.79 14.86
CA SER A 390 -19.19 -5.03 16.21
C SER A 390 -20.27 -5.34 17.25
N GLY A 391 -21.55 -5.37 16.86
CA GLY A 391 -22.68 -5.63 17.77
C GLY A 391 -22.96 -4.51 18.79
N MET A 392 -22.65 -3.26 18.45
CA MET A 392 -22.85 -2.07 19.29
C MET A 392 -24.16 -1.32 18.93
N GLU A 393 -25.27 -2.04 18.84
CA GLU A 393 -26.57 -1.51 18.37
C GLU A 393 -27.11 -0.36 19.23
N ASN A 394 -26.97 -0.44 20.57
CA ASN A 394 -27.41 0.64 21.46
C ASN A 394 -26.67 1.96 21.19
N LEU A 395 -25.38 1.89 20.85
CA LEU A 395 -24.59 3.09 20.55
C LEU A 395 -24.96 3.64 19.17
N LEU A 396 -25.27 2.75 18.22
CA LEU A 396 -25.76 3.13 16.91
C LEU A 396 -27.07 3.91 17.00
N GLU A 397 -28.04 3.40 17.76
CA GLU A 397 -29.34 4.03 17.98
C GLU A 397 -29.23 5.37 18.72
N ASP A 398 -28.29 5.51 19.67
CA ASP A 398 -28.06 6.76 20.41
C ASP A 398 -27.44 7.87 19.54
N LYS A 399 -26.59 7.49 18.57
CA LYS A 399 -25.75 8.44 17.81
C LYS A 399 -26.28 8.78 16.43
N MET A 400 -27.09 7.93 15.83
CA MET A 400 -27.68 8.14 14.51
C MET A 400 -29.04 8.84 14.60
N PRO A 401 -29.45 9.56 13.54
CA PRO A 401 -30.77 10.17 13.48
C PRO A 401 -31.86 9.10 13.48
N GLU A 402 -33.03 9.45 14.03
CA GLU A 402 -34.22 8.62 13.93
C GLU A 402 -34.52 8.27 12.46
N VAL A 403 -35.01 7.05 12.22
CA VAL A 403 -35.25 6.52 10.86
C VAL A 403 -36.12 7.45 10.01
N THR A 404 -37.12 8.11 10.61
CA THR A 404 -37.95 9.09 9.90
C THR A 404 -37.14 10.31 9.43
N LYS A 405 -36.24 10.85 10.28
CA LYS A 405 -35.35 11.96 9.92
C LYS A 405 -34.38 11.54 8.83
N LEU A 406 -33.77 10.36 8.96
CA LEU A 406 -32.90 9.78 7.94
C LEU A 406 -33.60 9.71 6.58
N GLY A 407 -34.87 9.30 6.56
CA GLY A 407 -35.68 9.28 5.35
C GLY A 407 -35.90 10.68 4.73
N PHE A 408 -36.01 11.73 5.53
CA PHE A 408 -36.07 13.11 5.01
C PHE A 408 -34.74 13.57 4.41
N TYR A 409 -33.60 13.22 5.03
CA TYR A 409 -32.29 13.55 4.46
C TYR A 409 -32.04 12.83 3.14
N ILE A 410 -32.39 11.54 3.05
CA ILE A 410 -32.29 10.77 1.80
C ILE A 410 -33.16 11.40 0.70
N GLU A 411 -34.38 11.82 1.04
CA GLU A 411 -35.29 12.49 0.09
C GLU A 411 -34.73 13.84 -0.38
N GLN A 412 -34.21 14.65 0.54
CA GLN A 412 -33.61 15.95 0.22
C GLN A 412 -32.41 15.83 -0.73
N TYR A 413 -31.44 14.96 -0.43
CA TYR A 413 -30.26 14.78 -1.28
C TYR A 413 -30.61 14.10 -2.62
N SER A 414 -31.63 13.25 -2.63
CA SER A 414 -32.21 12.77 -3.86
C SER A 414 -32.76 13.94 -4.69
N GLU A 415 -33.56 14.85 -4.13
CA GLU A 415 -34.09 16.00 -4.86
C GLU A 415 -32.99 16.92 -5.43
N PHE A 416 -31.87 17.09 -4.74
CA PHE A 416 -30.73 17.87 -5.23
C PHE A 416 -30.12 17.29 -6.52
N LEU A 417 -30.21 15.98 -6.76
CA LEU A 417 -29.78 15.38 -8.02
C LEU A 417 -30.65 15.76 -9.23
N ASN A 418 -31.87 16.27 -8.99
CA ASN A 418 -32.78 16.67 -10.07
C ASN A 418 -32.52 18.12 -10.54
N VAL A 419 -31.77 18.90 -9.76
CA VAL A 419 -31.44 20.28 -10.12
C VAL A 419 -30.23 20.26 -11.05
N GLU A 420 -30.32 20.94 -12.20
CA GLU A 420 -29.17 21.12 -13.10
C GLU A 420 -28.09 21.97 -12.40
N ASP A 421 -27.24 21.29 -11.63
CA ASP A 421 -26.13 21.88 -10.89
C ASP A 421 -24.79 21.61 -11.60
N THR A 422 -23.68 22.09 -11.05
CA THR A 422 -22.35 21.76 -11.62
C THR A 422 -22.05 20.27 -11.49
N GLU A 423 -21.36 19.66 -12.47
CA GLU A 423 -20.97 18.23 -12.45
C GLU A 423 -20.29 17.81 -11.13
N VAL A 424 -19.53 18.72 -10.52
CA VAL A 424 -18.84 18.49 -9.22
C VAL A 424 -19.84 18.32 -8.08
N ASN A 425 -20.85 19.19 -8.01
CA ASN A 425 -21.90 19.11 -6.98
C ASN A 425 -22.71 17.83 -7.13
N THR A 426 -22.99 17.40 -8.38
CA THR A 426 -23.72 16.16 -8.64
C THR A 426 -22.99 14.93 -8.10
N VAL A 427 -21.67 14.83 -8.31
CA VAL A 427 -20.86 13.70 -7.80
C VAL A 427 -20.84 13.68 -6.27
N GLU A 428 -20.70 14.84 -5.63
CA GLU A 428 -20.73 14.92 -4.16
C GLU A 428 -22.10 14.57 -3.59
N HIS A 429 -23.19 15.10 -4.17
CA HIS A 429 -24.55 14.75 -3.76
C HIS A 429 -24.86 13.26 -3.97
N GLU A 430 -24.36 12.68 -5.06
CA GLU A 430 -24.50 11.26 -5.35
C GLU A 430 -23.79 10.41 -4.28
N PHE A 431 -22.55 10.76 -3.95
CA PHE A 431 -21.82 10.11 -2.86
C PHE A 431 -22.53 10.27 -1.52
N ILE A 432 -23.03 11.46 -1.19
CA ILE A 432 -23.76 11.68 0.08
C ILE A 432 -25.02 10.81 0.13
N LEU A 433 -25.78 10.73 -0.97
CA LEU A 433 -26.96 9.88 -1.06
C LEU A 433 -26.61 8.40 -0.85
N GLU A 434 -25.53 7.92 -1.47
CA GLU A 434 -25.02 6.56 -1.28
C GLU A 434 -24.70 6.30 0.21
N GLN A 435 -23.97 7.20 0.87
CA GLN A 435 -23.60 7.05 2.28
C GLN A 435 -24.82 7.07 3.21
N LEU A 436 -25.84 7.90 2.93
CA LEU A 436 -27.10 7.92 3.68
C LEU A 436 -27.88 6.61 3.54
N ILE A 437 -27.91 6.03 2.34
CA ILE A 437 -28.56 4.72 2.10
C ILE A 437 -27.77 3.61 2.79
N SER A 438 -26.44 3.68 2.83
CA SER A 438 -25.61 2.78 3.62
C SER A 438 -25.95 2.87 5.11
N ILE A 439 -26.10 4.07 5.68
CA ILE A 439 -26.57 4.24 7.06
C ILE A 439 -27.95 3.57 7.25
N ALA A 440 -28.89 3.78 6.33
CA ALA A 440 -30.22 3.17 6.40
C ALA A 440 -30.16 1.63 6.38
N SER A 441 -29.25 1.04 5.61
CA SER A 441 -29.02 -0.40 5.60
C SER A 441 -28.62 -0.95 6.98
N ASN A 442 -28.01 -0.11 7.82
CA ASN A 442 -27.59 -0.41 9.19
C ASN A 442 -28.63 -0.05 10.25
N MET A 443 -29.77 0.55 9.91
CA MET A 443 -30.81 0.92 10.90
C MET A 443 -31.76 -0.23 11.21
N ASP A 444 -32.40 -0.18 12.38
CA ASP A 444 -33.54 -1.02 12.72
C ASP A 444 -34.85 -0.38 12.21
N PHE A 445 -35.76 -1.20 11.71
CA PHE A 445 -37.03 -0.78 11.11
C PHE A 445 -38.25 -1.25 11.93
N SER A 446 -38.07 -1.46 13.24
CA SER A 446 -39.17 -1.80 14.15
C SER A 446 -40.21 -0.69 14.28
N ASP A 447 -39.81 0.58 14.12
CA ASP A 447 -40.76 1.69 14.05
C ASP A 447 -41.46 1.73 12.68
N GLU A 448 -42.77 1.57 12.71
CA GLU A 448 -43.60 1.51 11.51
C GLU A 448 -43.67 2.86 10.77
N ILE A 449 -43.54 3.99 11.47
CA ILE A 449 -43.58 5.32 10.84
C ILE A 449 -42.29 5.54 10.04
N GLY A 450 -41.13 5.36 10.66
CA GLY A 450 -39.82 5.41 10.01
C GLY A 450 -39.70 4.41 8.86
N ARG A 451 -40.10 3.15 9.07
CA ARG A 451 -40.08 2.12 8.02
C ARG A 451 -40.89 2.52 6.79
N ARG A 452 -42.10 3.06 6.97
CA ARG A 452 -42.94 3.55 5.85
C ARG A 452 -42.33 4.74 5.14
N LYS A 453 -41.70 5.66 5.87
CA LYS A 453 -41.02 6.81 5.26
C LYS A 453 -39.86 6.34 4.38
N ILE A 454 -38.98 5.49 4.89
CA ILE A 454 -37.85 4.93 4.12
C ILE A 454 -38.35 4.15 2.91
N PHE A 455 -39.36 3.30 3.09
CA PHE A 455 -40.00 2.59 1.99
C PHE A 455 -40.44 3.53 0.86
N SER A 456 -41.16 4.61 1.21
CA SER A 456 -41.66 5.57 0.22
C SER A 456 -40.52 6.29 -0.51
N VAL A 457 -39.49 6.71 0.22
CA VAL A 457 -38.38 7.48 -0.34
C VAL A 457 -37.51 6.62 -1.26
N ILE A 458 -37.19 5.39 -0.84
CA ILE A 458 -36.41 4.45 -1.65
C ILE A 458 -37.14 4.08 -2.93
N ARG A 459 -38.46 3.83 -2.87
CA ARG A 459 -39.29 3.61 -4.06
C ARG A 459 -39.20 4.80 -5.04
N ASN A 460 -39.30 6.03 -4.54
CA ASN A 460 -39.19 7.23 -5.38
C ASN A 460 -37.81 7.40 -6.00
N ILE A 461 -36.73 7.02 -5.29
CA ILE A 461 -35.36 7.04 -5.81
C ILE A 461 -35.19 6.07 -6.98
N LEU A 462 -35.69 4.83 -6.83
CA LEU A 462 -35.59 3.81 -7.87
C LEU A 462 -36.34 4.19 -9.16
N ALA A 463 -37.40 5.00 -9.05
CA ALA A 463 -38.21 5.46 -10.18
C ALA A 463 -37.59 6.61 -11.00
N LYS A 464 -36.44 7.18 -10.59
CA LYS A 464 -35.76 8.23 -11.36
C LYS A 464 -35.13 7.68 -12.62
N GLU A 465 -35.02 8.44 -13.71
CA GLU A 465 -34.38 7.95 -14.95
C GLU A 465 -32.88 7.68 -14.76
N THR A 466 -32.13 8.64 -14.22
CA THR A 466 -30.68 8.55 -14.06
C THR A 466 -30.29 8.34 -12.59
N LEU A 467 -29.58 7.24 -12.32
CA LEU A 467 -29.07 6.89 -10.99
C LEU A 467 -27.89 5.94 -11.18
N SER A 468 -26.81 6.05 -10.41
CA SER A 468 -25.74 5.05 -10.51
C SER A 468 -26.19 3.65 -10.10
N GLU A 469 -25.48 2.66 -10.62
CA GLU A 469 -25.68 1.26 -10.27
C GLU A 469 -25.44 1.00 -8.77
N VAL A 470 -24.46 1.67 -8.15
CA VAL A 470 -24.13 1.50 -6.73
C VAL A 470 -25.27 1.93 -5.81
N ILE A 471 -25.88 3.08 -6.10
CA ILE A 471 -27.04 3.56 -5.35
C ILE A 471 -28.25 2.67 -5.60
N THR A 472 -28.44 2.21 -6.85
CA THR A 472 -29.55 1.31 -7.20
C THR A 472 -29.47 0.02 -6.40
N ASP A 473 -28.30 -0.61 -6.33
CA ASP A 473 -28.07 -1.84 -5.58
C ASP A 473 -28.33 -1.66 -4.07
N SER A 474 -27.77 -0.60 -3.50
CA SER A 474 -27.95 -0.26 -2.08
C SER A 474 -29.42 0.04 -1.76
N ALA A 475 -30.12 0.76 -2.64
CA ALA A 475 -31.53 1.11 -2.51
C ALA A 475 -32.42 -0.14 -2.58
N VAL A 476 -32.18 -1.07 -3.52
CA VAL A 476 -32.93 -2.33 -3.61
C VAL A 476 -32.71 -3.19 -2.36
N THR A 477 -31.49 -3.26 -1.85
CA THR A 477 -31.16 -3.97 -0.61
C THR A 477 -31.90 -3.39 0.60
N VAL A 478 -31.95 -2.06 0.74
CA VAL A 478 -32.75 -1.40 1.77
C VAL A 478 -34.25 -1.65 1.57
N LEU A 479 -34.75 -1.60 0.32
CA LEU A 479 -36.15 -1.88 0.01
C LEU A 479 -36.54 -3.31 0.40
N ARG A 480 -35.66 -4.27 0.16
CA ARG A 480 -35.82 -5.66 0.60
C ARG A 480 -35.93 -5.75 2.11
N LYS A 481 -35.05 -5.06 2.85
CA LYS A 481 -35.04 -5.06 4.32
C LYS A 481 -36.28 -4.43 4.94
N VAL A 482 -36.86 -3.38 4.33
CA VAL A 482 -38.10 -2.76 4.83
C VAL A 482 -39.36 -3.51 4.40
N SER A 483 -39.28 -4.40 3.41
CA SER A 483 -40.42 -5.17 2.91
C SER A 483 -40.71 -6.36 3.82
N ILE A 484 -41.99 -6.52 4.22
CA ILE A 484 -42.38 -7.61 5.14
C ILE A 484 -42.38 -8.97 4.43
N ARG A 485 -42.86 -9.00 3.18
CA ARG A 485 -42.97 -10.23 2.37
C ARG A 485 -42.21 -10.07 1.08
N GLU A 486 -41.65 -11.17 0.60
CA GLU A 486 -41.00 -11.24 -0.71
C GLU A 486 -41.92 -10.91 -1.87
N ARG A 487 -43.18 -11.35 -1.80
CA ARG A 487 -44.15 -11.00 -2.83
C ARG A 487 -44.39 -9.49 -2.93
N ASP A 488 -44.46 -8.81 -1.78
CA ASP A 488 -44.70 -7.36 -1.75
C ASP A 488 -43.50 -6.63 -2.35
N PHE A 489 -42.27 -7.05 -1.97
CA PHE A 489 -41.02 -6.56 -2.56
C PHE A 489 -40.99 -6.72 -4.09
N CYS A 490 -41.27 -7.93 -4.61
CA CYS A 490 -41.30 -8.17 -6.05
C CYS A 490 -42.36 -7.32 -6.76
N GLN A 491 -43.53 -7.14 -6.14
CA GLN A 491 -44.60 -6.33 -6.70
C GLN A 491 -44.15 -4.88 -6.90
N ILE A 492 -43.54 -4.28 -5.88
CA ILE A 492 -43.10 -2.87 -5.93
C ILE A 492 -42.00 -2.67 -6.96
N ILE A 493 -41.03 -3.58 -7.02
CA ILE A 493 -39.97 -3.52 -8.02
C ILE A 493 -40.56 -3.65 -9.43
N SER A 494 -41.46 -4.61 -9.65
CA SER A 494 -42.12 -4.78 -10.94
C SER A 494 -42.94 -3.54 -11.33
N GLU A 495 -43.68 -2.93 -10.40
CA GLU A 495 -44.37 -1.66 -10.63
C GLU A 495 -43.38 -0.55 -11.02
N THR A 496 -42.25 -0.44 -10.31
CA THR A 496 -41.22 0.56 -10.62
C THR A 496 -40.59 0.36 -12.00
N ILE A 497 -40.34 -0.90 -12.38
CA ILE A 497 -39.84 -1.26 -13.71
C ILE A 497 -40.86 -0.91 -14.79
N SER A 498 -42.14 -1.23 -14.58
CA SER A 498 -43.22 -0.88 -15.50
C SER A 498 -43.35 0.65 -15.65
N ASP A 499 -43.34 1.39 -14.55
CA ASP A 499 -43.42 2.86 -14.54
C ASP A 499 -42.24 3.50 -15.31
N LEU A 500 -41.04 2.91 -15.23
CA LEU A 500 -39.86 3.34 -16.00
C LEU A 500 -39.96 2.95 -17.47
N HIS A 501 -40.42 1.74 -17.77
CA HIS A 501 -40.55 1.25 -19.13
C HIS A 501 -41.64 1.99 -19.91
N ASP A 502 -42.74 2.40 -19.26
CA ASP A 502 -43.82 3.19 -19.88
C ASP A 502 -43.34 4.58 -20.34
N GLN A 503 -42.28 5.13 -19.74
CA GLN A 503 -41.66 6.40 -20.17
C GLN A 503 -41.02 6.31 -21.55
N ILE A 504 -40.73 5.10 -22.05
CA ILE A 504 -40.24 4.90 -23.42
C ILE A 504 -41.35 5.22 -24.44
N GLY A 505 -42.62 4.95 -24.10
CA GLY A 505 -43.77 5.07 -25.00
C GLY A 505 -44.55 6.40 -24.90
N SER A 506 -44.36 7.20 -23.85
CA SER A 506 -45.20 8.38 -23.58
C SER A 506 -44.87 9.64 -24.40
N ASP A 507 -43.76 9.65 -25.15
CA ASP A 507 -43.37 10.79 -26.03
C ASP A 507 -44.09 10.77 -27.39
N ASP A 508 -45.02 9.84 -27.61
CA ASP A 508 -45.74 9.60 -28.88
C ASP A 508 -47.03 10.43 -29.06
N ASP A 509 -47.25 11.47 -28.24
CA ASP A 509 -48.37 12.40 -28.35
C ASP A 509 -48.19 13.40 -29.53
N ASN A 510 -47.92 12.88 -30.72
CA ASN A 510 -48.15 13.58 -31.98
C ASN A 510 -49.46 13.01 -32.58
N PRO A 511 -50.59 13.76 -32.62
CA PRO A 511 -51.91 13.20 -32.94
C PRO A 511 -52.14 12.73 -34.38
N ASN A 512 -51.08 12.51 -35.17
CA ASN A 512 -51.16 12.32 -36.61
C ASN A 512 -50.16 11.29 -37.17
N GLY A 513 -49.98 10.16 -36.48
CA GLY A 513 -49.24 9.00 -37.01
C GLY A 513 -49.91 7.72 -36.55
N GLY A 514 -50.70 7.10 -37.43
CA GLY A 514 -51.32 5.82 -37.14
C GLY A 514 -50.29 4.69 -37.16
N ASP A 515 -50.41 3.80 -36.19
CA ASP A 515 -50.15 2.36 -36.27
C ASP A 515 -48.82 1.98 -36.96
N ASP A 516 -47.72 1.94 -36.19
CA ASP A 516 -46.54 1.16 -36.57
C ASP A 516 -45.84 0.57 -35.33
N SER A 517 -46.50 -0.46 -34.81
CA SER A 517 -45.87 -1.55 -34.07
C SER A 517 -44.71 -2.15 -34.88
N PHE A 518 -43.49 -2.02 -34.37
CA PHE A 518 -42.39 -2.97 -34.57
C PHE A 518 -42.01 -3.28 -36.04
N HIS A 519 -41.32 -2.36 -36.72
CA HIS A 519 -40.60 -2.71 -37.96
C HIS A 519 -39.20 -2.06 -38.06
N SER A 520 -38.19 -2.93 -37.95
CA SER A 520 -36.99 -3.03 -38.80
C SER A 520 -36.38 -1.73 -39.34
N ALA A 521 -35.31 -1.26 -38.71
CA ALA A 521 -34.29 -0.46 -39.38
C ALA A 521 -33.10 -1.36 -39.77
N LEU A 522 -33.15 -1.86 -41.01
CA LEU A 522 -32.02 -2.42 -41.74
C LEU A 522 -31.01 -1.31 -42.08
N SER A 523 -29.75 -1.45 -41.67
CA SER A 523 -28.63 -0.91 -42.46
C SER A 523 -27.40 -1.82 -42.41
N ALA A 524 -27.21 -2.54 -43.52
CA ALA A 524 -25.96 -2.90 -44.18
C ALA A 524 -24.74 -3.39 -43.34
N VAL A 525 -24.51 -4.69 -43.51
CA VAL A 525 -23.23 -5.44 -43.54
C VAL A 525 -21.96 -4.58 -43.69
N GLU A 526 -21.07 -4.66 -42.69
CA GLU A 526 -19.62 -4.75 -42.91
C GLU A 526 -18.95 -5.49 -41.73
N SER A 527 -18.25 -6.58 -42.05
CA SER A 527 -17.51 -7.44 -41.12
C SER A 527 -16.29 -6.71 -40.52
N PRO A 528 -15.98 -6.85 -39.21
CA PRO A 528 -14.74 -6.33 -38.66
C PRO A 528 -13.62 -7.36 -38.86
N ALA A 529 -12.72 -7.08 -39.80
CA ALA A 529 -11.44 -7.77 -39.91
C ALA A 529 -10.30 -6.74 -39.87
N SER A 530 -9.39 -6.95 -38.92
CA SER A 530 -7.99 -6.52 -38.91
C SER A 530 -7.68 -5.02 -38.91
N VAL A 531 -7.28 -4.48 -37.76
CA VAL A 531 -6.54 -3.21 -37.67
C VAL A 531 -5.04 -3.53 -37.63
N ALA A 532 -4.37 -3.40 -38.77
CA ALA A 532 -2.92 -3.39 -38.87
C ALA A 532 -2.44 -2.23 -39.77
N SER A 533 -1.92 -1.19 -39.11
CA SER A 533 -0.83 -0.27 -39.49
C SER A 533 -0.82 0.51 -40.82
N LYS A 534 -0.62 1.83 -40.67
CA LYS A 534 0.31 2.77 -41.37
C LYS A 534 -0.31 3.99 -42.07
N SER A 535 -0.07 5.14 -41.42
CA SER A 535 0.41 6.44 -41.95
C SER A 535 0.11 6.84 -43.40
N THR A 536 -0.55 8.00 -43.59
CA THR A 536 0.07 9.23 -44.16
C THR A 536 -0.88 10.44 -44.14
N SER A 537 -0.24 11.61 -43.97
CA SER A 537 -0.62 12.99 -44.38
C SER A 537 -1.78 13.76 -43.72
N ARG A 538 -1.34 14.77 -42.95
CA ARG A 538 -1.95 16.05 -42.59
C ARG A 538 -2.91 16.66 -43.64
N GLY A 539 -4.06 17.11 -43.13
CA GLY A 539 -4.90 18.15 -43.73
C GLY A 539 -5.93 18.57 -42.68
N SER A 540 -5.88 19.83 -42.27
CA SER A 540 -6.74 20.45 -41.24
C SER A 540 -8.23 20.33 -41.55
N ASP A 541 -9.03 19.92 -40.58
CA ASP A 541 -10.33 20.56 -40.41
C ASP A 541 -10.76 20.58 -38.94
N THR A 542 -11.36 21.70 -38.62
CA THR A 542 -11.83 22.16 -37.32
C THR A 542 -12.92 21.25 -36.74
N GLY A 543 -12.92 21.12 -35.41
CA GLY A 543 -13.81 20.24 -34.66
C GLY A 543 -15.28 20.61 -34.84
N SER A 544 -15.96 19.88 -35.71
CA SER A 544 -17.41 19.78 -35.72
C SER A 544 -17.81 18.67 -34.74
N ARG A 545 -18.25 19.07 -33.54
CA ARG A 545 -19.10 18.23 -32.68
C ARG A 545 -20.31 17.85 -33.54
N ARG A 546 -20.33 16.62 -34.07
CA ARG A 546 -21.53 16.05 -34.70
C ARG A 546 -22.60 15.99 -33.62
N SER A 547 -23.59 16.88 -33.68
CA SER A 547 -24.84 16.72 -32.95
C SER A 547 -25.47 15.39 -33.38
N LEU A 548 -25.78 14.52 -32.42
CA LEU A 548 -26.56 13.31 -32.66
C LEU A 548 -27.89 13.69 -33.31
N SER A 549 -28.44 12.84 -34.18
CA SER A 549 -29.80 13.09 -34.68
C SER A 549 -30.81 12.85 -33.55
N LEU A 550 -31.96 13.51 -33.59
CA LEU A 550 -33.03 13.34 -32.59
C LEU A 550 -33.47 11.86 -32.45
N ASN A 551 -33.34 11.07 -33.53
CA ASN A 551 -33.62 9.64 -33.50
C ASN A 551 -32.53 8.84 -32.77
N ASP A 552 -31.27 9.25 -32.90
CA ASP A 552 -30.15 8.62 -32.18
C ASP A 552 -30.24 8.91 -30.68
N GLU A 553 -30.63 10.14 -30.31
CA GLU A 553 -30.83 10.51 -28.89
C GLU A 553 -31.98 9.72 -28.25
N ARG A 554 -33.07 9.49 -28.97
CA ARG A 554 -34.19 8.63 -28.52
C ARG A 554 -33.76 7.18 -28.35
N ALA A 555 -33.04 6.62 -29.32
CA ALA A 555 -32.53 5.25 -29.25
C ALA A 555 -31.57 5.07 -28.06
N VAL A 556 -30.69 6.04 -27.82
CA VAL A 556 -29.78 6.01 -26.67
C VAL A 556 -30.56 6.07 -25.35
N ARG A 557 -31.57 6.94 -25.24
CA ARG A 557 -32.44 7.00 -24.06
C ARG A 557 -33.15 5.67 -23.80
N GLU A 558 -33.73 5.05 -24.83
CA GLU A 558 -34.39 3.75 -24.74
C GLU A 558 -33.42 2.65 -24.24
N ILE A 559 -32.19 2.62 -24.76
CA ILE A 559 -31.15 1.68 -24.30
C ILE A 559 -30.84 1.90 -22.81
N LEU A 560 -30.69 3.15 -22.38
CA LEU A 560 -30.37 3.48 -20.99
C LEU A 560 -31.50 3.10 -20.03
N ILE A 561 -32.77 3.35 -20.40
CA ILE A 561 -33.93 2.94 -19.60
C ILE A 561 -33.99 1.40 -19.50
N ASN A 562 -33.82 0.69 -20.62
CA ASN A 562 -33.79 -0.77 -20.62
C ASN A 562 -32.67 -1.33 -19.74
N LEU A 563 -31.46 -0.76 -19.81
CA LEU A 563 -30.35 -1.15 -18.95
C LEU A 563 -30.66 -0.91 -17.47
N LYS A 564 -31.30 0.22 -17.14
CA LYS A 564 -31.72 0.51 -15.76
C LYS A 564 -32.77 -0.49 -15.27
N CYS A 565 -33.80 -0.77 -16.05
CA CYS A 565 -34.83 -1.75 -15.72
C CYS A 565 -34.22 -3.13 -15.47
N LEU A 566 -33.29 -3.56 -16.34
CA LEU A 566 -32.57 -4.82 -16.16
C LEU A 566 -31.65 -4.80 -14.94
N HIS A 567 -31.03 -3.67 -14.62
CA HIS A 567 -30.21 -3.56 -13.42
C HIS A 567 -31.05 -3.65 -12.13
N ILE A 568 -32.19 -2.95 -12.06
CA ILE A 568 -33.13 -3.07 -10.94
C ILE A 568 -33.63 -4.51 -10.82
N ALA A 569 -33.99 -5.15 -11.94
CA ALA A 569 -34.40 -6.54 -11.97
C ALA A 569 -33.29 -7.49 -11.46
N GLN A 570 -32.04 -7.24 -11.86
CA GLN A 570 -30.88 -7.99 -11.38
C GLN A 570 -30.72 -7.86 -9.86
N CYS A 571 -30.67 -6.63 -9.33
CA CYS A 571 -30.55 -6.39 -7.89
C CYS A 571 -31.71 -7.02 -7.11
N MET A 572 -32.93 -7.02 -7.68
CA MET A 572 -34.05 -7.72 -7.08
C MET A 572 -33.78 -9.22 -7.02
N LEU A 573 -33.41 -9.84 -8.14
CA LEU A 573 -33.16 -11.28 -8.23
C LEU A 573 -32.03 -11.76 -7.32
N GLU A 574 -30.99 -10.93 -7.12
CA GLU A 574 -29.88 -11.19 -6.19
C GLU A 574 -30.32 -11.15 -4.71
N ASN A 575 -31.51 -10.58 -4.41
CA ASN A 575 -32.09 -10.43 -3.07
C ASN A 575 -33.28 -11.39 -2.78
N LEU A 576 -33.52 -12.38 -3.64
CA LEU A 576 -34.61 -13.36 -3.49
C LEU A 576 -34.12 -14.70 -2.93
N GLU A 577 -34.97 -15.33 -2.10
CA GLU A 577 -34.74 -16.69 -1.59
C GLU A 577 -35.83 -17.68 -2.03
N GLY A 578 -37.01 -17.19 -2.43
CA GLY A 578 -38.14 -18.02 -2.82
C GLY A 578 -38.04 -18.64 -4.22
N ALA A 579 -38.77 -19.74 -4.43
CA ALA A 579 -38.83 -20.41 -5.74
C ALA A 579 -39.61 -19.57 -6.77
N LEU A 580 -39.08 -19.49 -8.00
CA LEU A 580 -39.62 -18.67 -9.09
C LEU A 580 -41.11 -18.95 -9.37
N LYS A 581 -41.48 -20.23 -9.48
CA LYS A 581 -42.85 -20.67 -9.81
C LYS A 581 -43.91 -20.24 -8.80
N ASN A 582 -43.52 -19.90 -7.58
CA ASN A 582 -44.44 -19.46 -6.54
C ASN A 582 -44.78 -17.96 -6.66
N ASN A 583 -44.13 -17.24 -7.58
CA ASN A 583 -44.28 -15.80 -7.73
C ASN A 583 -44.63 -15.43 -9.19
N LEU A 584 -45.93 -15.25 -9.44
CA LEU A 584 -46.46 -14.87 -10.76
C LEU A 584 -45.85 -13.56 -11.30
N ILE A 585 -45.44 -12.66 -10.42
CA ILE A 585 -44.82 -11.38 -10.80
C ILE A 585 -43.47 -11.60 -11.46
N LEU A 586 -42.67 -12.55 -10.94
CA LEU A 586 -41.38 -12.89 -11.52
C LEU A 586 -41.52 -13.56 -12.89
N MET A 587 -42.57 -14.36 -13.07
CA MET A 587 -42.90 -14.96 -14.37
C MET A 587 -43.27 -13.89 -15.40
N SER A 588 -44.10 -12.90 -15.02
CA SER A 588 -44.41 -11.75 -15.89
C SER A 588 -43.14 -11.00 -16.28
N MET A 589 -42.29 -10.65 -15.30
CA MET A 589 -41.03 -9.97 -15.57
C MET A 589 -40.09 -10.78 -16.48
N LEU A 590 -40.06 -12.11 -16.33
CA LEU A 590 -39.29 -12.99 -17.20
C LEU A 590 -39.77 -12.90 -18.66
N GLU A 591 -41.09 -12.96 -18.87
CA GLU A 591 -41.72 -12.94 -20.20
C GLU A 591 -41.69 -11.55 -20.84
N ASP A 592 -41.93 -10.50 -20.05
CA ASP A 592 -42.14 -9.13 -20.53
C ASP A 592 -40.84 -8.32 -20.65
N LEU A 593 -39.81 -8.60 -19.83
CA LEU A 593 -38.55 -7.85 -19.81
C LEU A 593 -37.33 -8.70 -20.18
N ILE A 594 -37.11 -9.81 -19.48
CA ILE A 594 -35.83 -10.55 -19.56
C ILE A 594 -35.70 -11.29 -20.90
N ILE A 595 -36.71 -12.06 -21.31
CA ILE A 595 -36.69 -12.82 -22.58
C ILE A 595 -36.54 -11.88 -23.80
N PRO A 596 -37.28 -10.76 -23.90
CA PRO A 596 -37.07 -9.78 -24.96
C PRO A 596 -35.66 -9.19 -24.97
N SER A 597 -35.10 -8.89 -23.79
CA SER A 597 -33.76 -8.28 -23.66
C SER A 597 -32.65 -9.17 -24.23
N ILE A 598 -32.72 -10.48 -24.04
CA ILE A 598 -31.74 -11.44 -24.59
C ILE A 598 -31.77 -11.47 -26.12
N ARG A 599 -32.92 -11.15 -26.73
CA ARG A 599 -33.12 -11.10 -28.17
C ARG A 599 -32.83 -9.72 -28.77
N SER A 600 -32.48 -8.73 -27.93
CA SER A 600 -32.19 -7.37 -28.36
C SER A 600 -31.06 -7.31 -29.39
N HIS A 601 -31.07 -6.31 -30.28
CA HIS A 601 -29.96 -6.06 -31.19
C HIS A 601 -28.77 -5.37 -30.50
N GLU A 602 -29.01 -4.79 -29.33
CA GLU A 602 -28.01 -4.05 -28.55
C GLU A 602 -27.24 -4.98 -27.61
N ALA A 603 -25.92 -5.02 -27.76
CA ALA A 603 -25.06 -5.92 -26.98
C ALA A 603 -25.17 -5.72 -25.46
N PRO A 604 -25.13 -4.49 -24.92
CA PRO A 604 -25.23 -4.26 -23.47
C PRO A 604 -26.56 -4.77 -22.88
N VAL A 605 -27.67 -4.57 -23.59
CA VAL A 605 -29.01 -5.02 -23.16
C VAL A 605 -29.09 -6.55 -23.18
N ARG A 606 -28.56 -7.18 -24.23
CA ARG A 606 -28.47 -8.66 -24.30
C ARG A 606 -27.64 -9.24 -23.17
N GLU A 607 -26.49 -8.66 -22.87
CA GLU A 607 -25.57 -9.11 -21.82
C GLU A 607 -26.23 -9.04 -20.45
N ARG A 608 -26.86 -7.91 -20.12
CA ARG A 608 -27.59 -7.75 -18.85
C ARG A 608 -28.80 -8.69 -18.77
N GLY A 609 -29.52 -8.88 -19.87
CA GLY A 609 -30.62 -9.83 -19.97
C GLY A 609 -30.17 -11.28 -19.74
N LEU A 610 -29.00 -11.65 -20.28
CA LEU A 610 -28.41 -12.98 -20.07
C LEU A 610 -28.11 -13.24 -18.59
N ARG A 611 -27.55 -12.25 -17.89
CA ARG A 611 -27.30 -12.32 -16.45
C ARG A 611 -28.58 -12.48 -15.63
N CYS A 612 -29.62 -11.69 -15.94
CA CYS A 612 -30.93 -11.80 -15.28
C CYS A 612 -31.55 -13.18 -15.48
N LEU A 613 -31.48 -13.75 -16.70
CA LEU A 613 -31.94 -15.12 -16.93
C LEU A 613 -31.12 -16.14 -16.15
N GLY A 614 -29.81 -15.95 -16.04
CA GLY A 614 -28.94 -16.77 -15.19
C GLY A 614 -29.41 -16.79 -13.74
N LEU A 615 -29.70 -15.62 -13.16
CA LEU A 615 -30.25 -15.50 -11.82
C LEU A 615 -31.63 -16.19 -11.68
N CYS A 616 -32.53 -16.03 -12.66
CA CYS A 616 -33.80 -16.77 -12.67
C CYS A 616 -33.58 -18.30 -12.70
N CYS A 617 -32.55 -18.78 -13.42
CA CYS A 617 -32.21 -20.20 -13.46
C CYS A 617 -31.71 -20.72 -12.12
N LEU A 618 -31.14 -19.89 -11.24
CA LEU A 618 -30.81 -20.29 -9.87
C LEU A 618 -32.06 -20.54 -9.02
N LEU A 619 -33.17 -19.83 -9.30
CA LEU A 619 -34.44 -19.95 -8.59
C LEU A 619 -35.34 -21.10 -9.09
N ASP A 620 -35.14 -21.60 -10.32
CA ASP A 620 -35.91 -22.72 -10.88
C ASP A 620 -35.07 -23.70 -11.70
N LYS A 621 -35.05 -24.96 -11.23
CA LYS A 621 -34.33 -26.05 -11.88
C LYS A 621 -34.80 -26.30 -13.33
N ASN A 622 -36.10 -26.29 -13.62
CA ASN A 622 -36.57 -26.62 -14.96
C ASN A 622 -36.20 -25.52 -15.95
N LEU A 623 -36.30 -24.26 -15.54
CA LEU A 623 -35.85 -23.13 -16.34
C LEU A 623 -34.35 -23.24 -16.68
N SER A 624 -33.54 -23.69 -15.72
CA SER A 624 -32.10 -23.95 -15.97
C SER A 624 -31.87 -25.02 -17.04
N LEU A 625 -32.64 -26.12 -17.03
CA LEU A 625 -32.54 -27.19 -18.02
C LEU A 625 -32.96 -26.74 -19.42
N GLU A 626 -33.98 -25.90 -19.51
CA GLU A 626 -34.46 -25.33 -20.78
C GLU A 626 -33.45 -24.36 -21.41
N ASN A 627 -32.68 -23.64 -20.58
CA ASN A 627 -31.80 -22.55 -21.04
C ASN A 627 -30.29 -22.86 -21.00
N ILE A 628 -29.85 -23.99 -20.43
CA ILE A 628 -28.41 -24.33 -20.38
C ILE A 628 -27.76 -24.36 -21.78
N VAL A 629 -28.49 -24.84 -22.79
CA VAL A 629 -28.01 -24.90 -24.18
C VAL A 629 -27.79 -23.49 -24.75
N LEU A 630 -28.61 -22.52 -24.34
CA LEU A 630 -28.41 -21.11 -24.70
C LEU A 630 -27.09 -20.59 -24.11
N PHE A 631 -26.81 -20.81 -22.82
CA PHE A 631 -25.55 -20.38 -22.21
C PHE A 631 -24.34 -21.06 -22.86
N MET A 632 -24.43 -22.35 -23.20
CA MET A 632 -23.39 -23.05 -23.96
C MET A 632 -23.20 -22.46 -25.37
N HIS A 633 -24.28 -22.02 -26.02
CA HIS A 633 -24.20 -21.31 -27.30
C HIS A 633 -23.50 -19.96 -27.15
N CYS A 634 -23.87 -19.18 -26.12
CA CYS A 634 -23.26 -17.90 -25.77
C CYS A 634 -21.75 -18.05 -25.52
N PHE A 635 -21.31 -19.07 -24.81
CA PHE A 635 -19.87 -19.35 -24.66
C PHE A 635 -19.20 -19.68 -26.01
N ASN A 636 -19.84 -20.47 -26.88
CA ASN A 636 -19.22 -20.90 -28.13
C ASN A 636 -19.18 -19.82 -29.22
N LYS A 637 -20.08 -18.83 -29.18
CA LYS A 637 -20.28 -17.84 -30.25
C LYS A 637 -20.19 -16.39 -29.79
N GLY A 638 -20.27 -16.14 -28.50
CA GLY A 638 -20.14 -14.81 -27.92
C GLY A 638 -18.72 -14.28 -27.97
N HIS A 639 -18.59 -12.97 -27.82
CA HIS A 639 -17.33 -12.30 -27.56
C HIS A 639 -16.93 -12.48 -26.08
N ASP A 640 -15.71 -12.10 -25.73
CA ASP A 640 -15.07 -12.41 -24.44
C ASP A 640 -15.96 -12.16 -23.21
N ALA A 641 -16.62 -11.00 -23.10
CA ALA A 641 -17.49 -10.67 -21.96
C ALA A 641 -18.67 -11.64 -21.83
N VAL A 642 -19.37 -11.94 -22.93
CA VAL A 642 -20.46 -12.94 -22.96
C VAL A 642 -19.94 -14.35 -22.65
N GLN A 643 -18.72 -14.69 -23.06
CA GLN A 643 -18.11 -15.98 -22.71
C GLN A 643 -17.83 -16.09 -21.21
N VAL A 644 -17.28 -15.04 -20.60
CA VAL A 644 -17.06 -14.95 -19.16
C VAL A 644 -18.37 -15.10 -18.41
N GLU A 645 -19.39 -14.32 -18.78
CA GLU A 645 -20.71 -14.34 -18.15
C GLU A 645 -21.37 -15.74 -18.27
N ALA A 646 -21.32 -16.36 -19.45
CA ALA A 646 -21.87 -17.70 -19.66
C ALA A 646 -21.17 -18.77 -18.80
N LEU A 647 -19.84 -18.70 -18.65
CA LEU A 647 -19.09 -19.61 -17.78
C LEU A 647 -19.48 -19.44 -16.31
N GLN A 648 -19.65 -18.20 -15.84
CA GLN A 648 -20.07 -17.89 -14.48
C GLN A 648 -21.50 -18.40 -14.21
N ILE A 649 -22.45 -18.08 -15.08
CA ILE A 649 -23.85 -18.54 -14.97
C ILE A 649 -23.93 -20.06 -14.92
N ILE A 650 -23.26 -20.77 -15.83
CA ILE A 650 -23.27 -22.24 -15.85
C ILE A 650 -22.63 -22.80 -14.58
N CYS A 651 -21.53 -22.21 -14.12
CA CYS A 651 -20.88 -22.61 -12.88
C CYS A 651 -21.82 -22.48 -11.68
N ASP A 652 -22.50 -21.34 -11.54
CA ASP A 652 -23.42 -21.06 -10.43
C ASP A 652 -24.66 -21.97 -10.49
N ILE A 653 -25.21 -22.23 -11.68
CA ILE A 653 -26.29 -23.20 -11.90
C ILE A 653 -25.87 -24.61 -11.44
N LEU A 654 -24.66 -25.04 -11.82
CA LEU A 654 -24.12 -26.36 -11.48
C LEU A 654 -23.81 -26.49 -9.99
N ILE A 655 -23.36 -25.43 -9.33
CA ILE A 655 -23.11 -25.43 -7.88
C ILE A 655 -24.43 -25.40 -7.11
N SER A 656 -25.41 -24.60 -7.55
CA SER A 656 -26.70 -24.44 -6.87
C SER A 656 -27.57 -25.70 -6.97
N HIS A 657 -27.74 -26.24 -8.19
CA HIS A 657 -28.59 -27.43 -8.42
C HIS A 657 -27.83 -28.75 -8.31
N GLY A 658 -26.49 -28.70 -8.31
CA GLY A 658 -25.62 -29.87 -8.18
C GLY A 658 -25.83 -30.92 -9.27
N ARG A 659 -25.70 -32.20 -8.88
CA ARG A 659 -25.94 -33.35 -9.76
C ARG A 659 -27.38 -33.50 -10.23
N ALA A 660 -28.32 -32.74 -9.69
CA ALA A 660 -29.74 -32.91 -10.04
C ALA A 660 -30.03 -32.55 -11.51
N ILE A 661 -29.14 -31.81 -12.18
CA ILE A 661 -29.26 -31.40 -13.58
C ILE A 661 -28.26 -32.11 -14.51
N LEU A 662 -27.36 -32.94 -13.95
CA LEU A 662 -26.33 -33.68 -14.69
C LEU A 662 -26.77 -35.12 -14.92
N ASP A 663 -26.46 -35.65 -16.11
CA ASP A 663 -26.59 -37.07 -16.48
C ASP A 663 -27.99 -37.68 -16.26
N ILE A 664 -29.05 -36.85 -16.34
CA ILE A 664 -30.46 -37.27 -16.32
C ILE A 664 -31.07 -37.24 -17.72
N GLU A 665 -32.21 -37.90 -17.91
CA GLU A 665 -33.00 -37.81 -19.15
C GLU A 665 -33.48 -36.35 -19.33
N ASN A 666 -33.03 -35.70 -20.41
CA ASN A 666 -33.14 -34.24 -20.67
C ASN A 666 -32.22 -33.33 -19.81
N GLY A 667 -31.24 -33.90 -19.11
CA GLY A 667 -30.17 -33.17 -18.42
C GLY A 667 -28.96 -32.90 -19.29
N ILE A 668 -27.90 -32.37 -18.68
CA ILE A 668 -26.65 -32.07 -19.39
C ILE A 668 -25.65 -33.19 -19.15
N ASP A 669 -24.99 -33.63 -20.21
CA ASP A 669 -23.88 -34.57 -20.13
C ASP A 669 -22.67 -33.90 -19.45
N SER A 670 -22.24 -34.48 -18.33
CA SER A 670 -21.08 -34.03 -17.56
C SER A 670 -19.81 -33.92 -18.42
N GLU A 671 -19.66 -34.77 -19.44
CA GLU A 671 -18.52 -34.75 -20.34
C GLU A 671 -18.51 -33.50 -21.24
N ILE A 672 -19.69 -33.02 -21.66
CA ILE A 672 -19.83 -31.81 -22.49
C ILE A 672 -19.45 -30.57 -21.67
N ILE A 673 -19.97 -30.45 -20.45
CA ILE A 673 -19.64 -29.36 -19.52
C ILE A 673 -18.14 -29.32 -19.26
N ARG A 674 -17.56 -30.46 -18.91
CA ARG A 674 -16.13 -30.60 -18.69
C ARG A 674 -15.31 -30.11 -19.89
N LYS A 675 -15.63 -30.59 -21.09
CA LYS A 675 -14.96 -30.18 -22.34
C LYS A 675 -15.12 -28.68 -22.62
N MET A 676 -16.28 -28.10 -22.29
CA MET A 676 -16.54 -26.68 -22.45
C MET A 676 -15.61 -25.83 -21.56
N PHE A 677 -15.54 -26.11 -20.26
CA PHE A 677 -14.68 -25.36 -19.35
C PHE A 677 -13.19 -25.56 -19.66
N LEU A 678 -12.77 -26.78 -20.04
CA LEU A 678 -11.40 -27.05 -20.51
C LEU A 678 -11.09 -26.29 -21.81
N LYS A 679 -12.06 -26.11 -22.70
CA LYS A 679 -11.91 -25.24 -23.87
C LYS A 679 -11.74 -23.77 -23.45
N GLY A 680 -12.46 -23.31 -22.42
CA GLY A 680 -12.32 -21.95 -21.86
C GLY A 680 -10.91 -21.64 -21.37
N LEU A 681 -10.25 -22.62 -20.72
CA LEU A 681 -8.83 -22.51 -20.32
C LEU A 681 -7.87 -22.37 -21.52
N ARG A 682 -8.30 -22.74 -22.73
CA ARG A 682 -7.49 -22.71 -23.96
C ARG A 682 -7.88 -21.55 -24.89
N CYS A 683 -8.81 -20.68 -24.49
CA CYS A 683 -9.18 -19.49 -25.25
C CYS A 683 -8.01 -18.49 -25.31
N GLU A 684 -8.03 -17.59 -26.29
CA GLU A 684 -7.00 -16.54 -26.42
C GLU A 684 -7.12 -15.46 -25.33
N SER A 685 -8.36 -15.18 -24.92
CA SER A 685 -8.68 -14.17 -23.92
C SER A 685 -8.32 -14.60 -22.52
N PHE A 686 -7.52 -13.79 -21.82
CA PHE A 686 -7.10 -14.08 -20.45
C PHE A 686 -8.27 -14.05 -19.47
N ASP A 687 -9.24 -13.14 -19.66
CA ASP A 687 -10.40 -13.04 -18.77
C ASP A 687 -11.27 -14.29 -18.84
N VAL A 688 -11.43 -14.86 -20.05
CA VAL A 688 -12.12 -16.15 -20.27
C VAL A 688 -11.36 -17.30 -19.62
N GLN A 689 -10.03 -17.33 -19.76
CA GLN A 689 -9.19 -18.35 -19.11
C GLN A 689 -9.32 -18.28 -17.57
N VAL A 690 -9.27 -17.08 -16.99
CA VAL A 690 -9.43 -16.86 -15.54
C VAL A 690 -10.81 -17.31 -15.07
N ALA A 691 -11.87 -16.91 -15.76
CA ALA A 691 -13.23 -17.32 -15.45
C ALA A 691 -13.40 -18.84 -15.50
N ALA A 692 -12.84 -19.50 -16.52
CA ALA A 692 -12.85 -20.96 -16.64
C ALA A 692 -12.06 -21.64 -15.52
N ALA A 693 -10.86 -21.16 -15.19
CA ALA A 693 -10.02 -21.69 -14.11
C ALA A 693 -10.72 -21.57 -12.75
N GLN A 694 -11.30 -20.41 -12.47
CA GLN A 694 -12.04 -20.17 -11.23
C GLN A 694 -13.28 -21.05 -11.14
N SER A 695 -14.04 -21.19 -12.23
CA SER A 695 -15.24 -22.03 -12.28
C SER A 695 -14.92 -23.52 -12.08
N LEU A 696 -13.89 -24.04 -12.75
CA LEU A 696 -13.41 -25.42 -12.55
C LEU A 696 -12.96 -25.65 -11.10
N SER A 697 -12.22 -24.70 -10.53
CA SER A 697 -11.77 -24.77 -9.13
C SER A 697 -12.96 -24.80 -8.17
N LYS A 698 -13.95 -23.93 -8.36
CA LYS A 698 -15.19 -23.92 -7.56
C LYS A 698 -15.97 -25.23 -7.68
N MET A 699 -16.13 -25.77 -8.89
CA MET A 699 -16.85 -27.03 -9.13
C MET A 699 -16.14 -28.25 -8.53
N LEU A 700 -14.80 -28.28 -8.52
CA LEU A 700 -14.03 -29.30 -7.80
C LEU A 700 -14.24 -29.18 -6.29
N MET A 701 -14.15 -27.97 -5.74
CA MET A 701 -14.35 -27.74 -4.29
C MET A 701 -15.78 -28.04 -3.84
N ALA A 702 -16.78 -27.79 -4.70
CA ALA A 702 -18.18 -28.08 -4.44
C ALA A 702 -18.58 -29.54 -4.77
N GLU A 703 -17.62 -30.40 -5.14
CA GLU A 703 -17.82 -31.81 -5.51
C GLU A 703 -18.84 -32.05 -6.64
N VAL A 704 -19.06 -31.03 -7.49
CA VAL A 704 -19.87 -31.14 -8.71
C VAL A 704 -19.15 -32.04 -9.73
N ILE A 705 -17.85 -31.79 -9.91
CA ILE A 705 -16.92 -32.64 -10.66
C ILE A 705 -16.09 -33.40 -9.63
N MET A 706 -16.15 -34.74 -9.64
CA MET A 706 -15.37 -35.55 -8.70
C MET A 706 -14.07 -36.04 -9.30
N ASP A 707 -12.97 -35.88 -8.55
CA ASP A 707 -11.66 -36.50 -8.76
C ASP A 707 -11.20 -36.55 -10.23
N ASP A 708 -11.30 -35.41 -10.90
CA ASP A 708 -10.91 -35.28 -12.30
C ASP A 708 -9.45 -34.82 -12.41
N GLU A 709 -8.58 -35.80 -12.67
CA GLU A 709 -7.14 -35.56 -12.77
C GLU A 709 -6.79 -34.61 -13.92
N GLU A 710 -7.50 -34.68 -15.06
CA GLU A 710 -7.25 -33.79 -16.20
C GLU A 710 -7.60 -32.34 -15.86
N VAL A 711 -8.76 -32.12 -15.22
CA VAL A 711 -9.16 -30.77 -14.78
C VAL A 711 -8.18 -30.22 -13.76
N THR A 712 -7.79 -31.05 -12.78
CA THR A 712 -6.84 -30.64 -11.73
C THR A 712 -5.48 -30.25 -12.33
N GLN A 713 -4.97 -31.06 -13.27
CA GLN A 713 -3.72 -30.76 -13.97
C GLN A 713 -3.85 -29.51 -14.85
N ALA A 714 -4.98 -29.33 -15.55
CA ALA A 714 -5.20 -28.17 -16.41
C ALA A 714 -5.26 -26.86 -15.60
N VAL A 715 -6.00 -26.84 -14.50
CA VAL A 715 -6.06 -25.67 -13.59
C VAL A 715 -4.70 -25.41 -12.96
N GLY A 716 -4.03 -26.46 -12.46
CA GLY A 716 -2.69 -26.33 -11.86
C GLY A 716 -1.65 -25.79 -12.87
N GLY A 717 -1.69 -26.28 -14.11
CA GLY A 717 -0.86 -25.79 -15.22
C GLY A 717 -1.11 -24.31 -15.48
N PHE A 718 -2.36 -23.90 -15.68
CA PHE A 718 -2.74 -22.51 -15.90
C PHE A 718 -2.25 -21.57 -14.78
N VAL A 719 -2.47 -21.95 -13.52
CA VAL A 719 -2.03 -21.15 -12.36
C VAL A 719 -0.51 -21.04 -12.31
N SER A 720 0.21 -22.12 -12.59
CA SER A 720 1.67 -22.14 -12.59
C SER A 720 2.27 -21.24 -13.68
N GLU A 721 1.69 -21.26 -14.89
CA GLU A 721 2.14 -20.45 -16.04
C GLU A 721 1.80 -18.96 -15.88
N ASN A 722 0.68 -18.65 -15.23
CA ASN A 722 0.16 -17.29 -15.14
C ASN A 722 0.34 -16.64 -13.76
N LYS A 723 1.18 -17.20 -12.89
CA LYS A 723 1.39 -16.72 -11.51
C LYS A 723 1.65 -15.19 -11.42
N ALA A 724 2.46 -14.65 -12.32
CA ALA A 724 2.78 -13.22 -12.36
C ALA A 724 1.60 -12.33 -12.82
N ARG A 725 0.71 -12.85 -13.68
CA ARG A 725 -0.44 -12.11 -14.22
C ARG A 725 -1.66 -12.18 -13.29
N LEU A 726 -1.84 -13.30 -12.61
CA LEU A 726 -2.94 -13.53 -11.66
C LEU A 726 -2.82 -12.68 -10.39
N LYS A 727 -1.74 -11.91 -10.22
CA LYS A 727 -1.46 -11.10 -9.02
C LYS A 727 -1.66 -11.91 -7.72
N TRP A 728 -1.29 -13.19 -7.75
CA TRP A 728 -1.10 -13.96 -6.52
C TRP A 728 0.19 -13.44 -5.89
N ASP A 729 0.07 -12.37 -5.12
CA ASP A 729 1.06 -11.98 -4.12
C ASP A 729 0.85 -12.81 -2.84
#